data_AF-A0A7V4ARC7-F1
#
_entry.id   AF-A0A7V4ARC7-F1
#
_cell.length_a   1.000
_cell.length_b   1.000
_cell.length_c   1.000
_cell.angle_alpha   90.00
_cell.angle_beta   90.00
_cell.angle_gamma   90.00
#
_symmetry.space_group_name_H-M   'P 1'
#
loop_
_entity.id
_entity.type
_entity.pdbx_description
1 polymer ?
#
loop_
_entity_poly.entity_id
_entity_poly.type
_entity_poly.pdbx_seq_one_letter_code
_entity_poly.pdbx_strand_id
1 'polypeptide(L)'
;MRSNRGQSLIIALSVMFIVMFIGTIFVTLVTRNLSAAVRSGDVLIARQMAEAGIRYADSMLTYSDEGADWRPEPANLDPAANAKHPDIQWLQPYEPTPSATGGPTGGFSSFTSGNGRFLIRVSYNPDPSDPMSRYIKIESIGRAGFVDSNFQGSGVPDPTTYANSGPVRLRHELTAYKPIGITDYARFVTNKSKRTEAVSLGKAFGPKPLVWGGTIIGQERTGPIRVNGNLVWRGKNEVYLRSVQSQNGARLPVDRVEVAGEILESGPDAEVLVFNNGVLEGRAEPTRRGGALNPDFTTFQGLYRDGVDRPDVAGFGRAVKRLEPPLVDQEDPSSGVSRYRRLTLYSGFSARLNGGRYVNSAQYGYGDGLYIDNRRDVQQDGSSVFGGAQTLLDEWVTPNNRGSWKGAFYVPPGVVIRINPDETLTITRTDAVRRGQKYVWHTYDAASNNLIPQPGLGPTITLPYPRNGVIFAEGNIRISGMVAADRQLTVVSNENIYIEGSILKQDMVTSAISLLARKYIVVNTTQFLSLPPLTSALFESVPGGGRPPYAYRVTTSPASNFVADFSPGYWYDRNSLRQPSAYPSWGGGPAHLFIRHASSGATASINLFINGAAYDFGGAPNYLMPSTETQYGPIFEGQVFPLDFGGPPGLFGTAGQWNRIEIGLHQTGLEQSRGDYLLEAIAVVPMDVNIQALCYAQEGSLFIIPGPWFNSNPADNPSAPARPPEIKNPAFPFYGEPLDIKITFDGAVAENLPAPPALVDEWMRHWSNIPVRYGSSNERTAHPEDGVTFVYDPQLGFPVRPDGTPIRRDAYGRALPVTPRLPVSPDLIYVGRLSS
;
A
#
# COMPACT_ATOMS: atom_id res chain seq x y z
N MET A 1 -25.27 -20.56 106.53
CA MET A 1 -25.61 -20.14 105.15
C MET A 1 -25.53 -18.60 105.08
N ARG A 2 -24.44 -18.04 104.53
CA ARG A 2 -24.26 -16.59 104.30
C ARG A 2 -24.35 -16.35 102.80
N SER A 3 -25.43 -15.71 102.34
CA SER A 3 -25.60 -15.34 100.94
C SER A 3 -24.80 -14.07 100.63
N ASN A 4 -23.79 -14.16 99.78
CA ASN A 4 -23.00 -13.01 99.31
C ASN A 4 -23.81 -12.18 98.30
N ARG A 5 -24.47 -11.12 98.79
CA ARG A 5 -25.28 -10.16 97.99
C ARG A 5 -24.48 -9.26 97.01
N GLY A 6 -23.15 -9.40 96.92
CA GLY A 6 -22.30 -8.59 96.01
C GLY A 6 -21.83 -9.30 94.73
N GLN A 7 -21.97 -10.63 94.63
CA GLN A 7 -21.36 -11.42 93.54
C GLN A 7 -22.18 -11.34 92.23
N SER A 8 -23.50 -11.18 92.32
CA SER A 8 -24.39 -11.07 91.15
C SER A 8 -24.23 -9.73 90.40
N LEU A 9 -23.89 -8.64 91.11
CA LEU A 9 -23.67 -7.32 90.50
C LEU A 9 -22.36 -7.29 89.71
N ILE A 10 -21.29 -7.90 90.25
CA ILE A 10 -19.99 -8.00 89.56
C ILE A 10 -20.12 -8.85 88.30
N ILE A 11 -20.82 -9.99 88.37
CA ILE A 11 -21.08 -10.84 87.19
C ILE A 11 -21.90 -10.07 86.14
N ALA A 12 -22.96 -9.34 86.54
CA ALA A 12 -23.76 -8.54 85.62
C ALA A 12 -22.95 -7.42 84.94
N LEU A 13 -22.04 -6.76 85.67
CA LEU A 13 -21.20 -5.69 85.14
C LEU A 13 -20.10 -6.24 84.21
N SER A 14 -19.50 -7.38 84.55
CA SER A 14 -18.55 -8.08 83.69
C SER A 14 -19.21 -8.57 82.39
N VAL A 15 -20.44 -9.09 82.47
CA VAL A 15 -21.22 -9.50 81.29
C VAL A 15 -21.58 -8.30 80.43
N MET A 16 -22.02 -7.17 81.01
CA MET A 16 -22.25 -5.94 80.25
C MET A 16 -20.99 -5.42 79.56
N PHE A 17 -19.83 -5.47 80.22
CA PHE A 17 -18.56 -5.04 79.64
C PHE A 17 -18.12 -5.94 78.48
N ILE A 18 -18.29 -7.26 78.62
CA ILE A 18 -18.01 -8.24 77.56
C ILE A 18 -18.97 -8.03 76.37
N VAL A 19 -20.26 -7.80 76.60
CA VAL A 19 -21.24 -7.53 75.55
C VAL A 19 -20.94 -6.21 74.83
N MET A 20 -20.55 -5.16 75.56
CA MET A 20 -20.12 -3.89 74.97
C MET A 20 -18.86 -4.07 74.12
N PHE A 21 -17.88 -4.83 74.60
CA PHE A 21 -16.64 -5.11 73.86
C PHE A 21 -16.91 -5.92 72.58
N ILE A 22 -17.72 -6.97 72.67
CA ILE A 22 -18.15 -7.77 71.50
C ILE A 22 -18.97 -6.92 70.53
N GLY A 23 -19.87 -6.06 71.01
CA GLY A 23 -20.64 -5.14 70.17
C GLY A 23 -19.75 -4.15 69.42
N THR A 24 -18.72 -3.61 70.09
CA THR A 24 -17.77 -2.67 69.47
C THR A 24 -16.92 -3.37 68.39
N ILE A 25 -16.46 -4.60 68.67
CA ILE A 25 -15.72 -5.43 67.70
C ILE A 25 -16.59 -5.77 66.50
N PHE A 26 -17.86 -6.16 66.73
CA PHE A 26 -18.80 -6.49 65.67
C PHE A 26 -19.08 -5.28 64.76
N VAL A 27 -19.37 -4.11 65.33
CA VAL A 27 -19.57 -2.88 64.55
C VAL A 27 -18.31 -2.52 63.75
N THR A 28 -17.13 -2.69 64.33
CA THR A 28 -15.85 -2.45 63.64
C THR A 28 -15.64 -3.43 62.48
N LEU A 29 -15.95 -4.72 62.66
CA LEU A 29 -15.89 -5.74 61.61
C LEU A 29 -16.87 -5.47 60.48
N VAL A 30 -18.12 -5.14 60.80
CA VAL A 30 -19.14 -4.78 59.80
C VAL A 30 -18.71 -3.55 59.02
N THR A 31 -18.18 -2.53 59.69
CA THR A 31 -17.70 -1.29 59.04
C THR A 31 -16.51 -1.57 58.13
N ARG A 32 -15.57 -2.41 58.55
CA ARG A 32 -14.43 -2.85 57.71
C ARG A 32 -14.89 -3.65 56.50
N ASN A 33 -15.81 -4.59 56.68
CA ASN A 33 -16.34 -5.42 55.60
C ASN A 33 -17.16 -4.59 54.60
N LEU A 34 -18.00 -3.66 55.07
CA LEU A 34 -18.72 -2.72 54.22
C LEU A 34 -17.75 -1.83 53.42
N SER A 35 -16.71 -1.31 54.08
CA SER A 35 -15.67 -0.50 53.43
C SER A 35 -14.82 -1.30 52.44
N ALA A 36 -14.65 -2.61 52.64
CA ALA A 36 -13.99 -3.49 51.69
C ALA A 36 -14.88 -3.78 50.48
N ALA A 37 -16.18 -4.01 50.69
CA ALA A 37 -17.16 -4.24 49.63
C ALA A 37 -17.34 -3.01 48.72
N VAL A 38 -17.46 -1.81 49.30
CA VAL A 38 -17.53 -0.54 48.53
C VAL A 38 -16.27 -0.37 47.68
N ARG A 39 -15.09 -0.54 48.25
CA ARG A 39 -13.82 -0.44 47.50
C ARG A 39 -13.71 -1.47 46.39
N SER A 40 -14.18 -2.70 46.61
CA SER A 40 -14.22 -3.73 45.56
C SER A 40 -15.16 -3.34 44.42
N GLY A 41 -16.31 -2.73 44.73
CA GLY A 41 -17.24 -2.20 43.73
C GLY A 41 -16.62 -1.06 42.91
N ASP A 42 -15.98 -0.11 43.58
CA ASP A 42 -15.31 1.03 42.93
C ASP A 42 -14.14 0.60 42.04
N VAL A 43 -13.34 -0.40 42.45
CA VAL A 43 -12.28 -0.99 41.62
C VAL A 43 -12.87 -1.62 40.37
N LEU A 44 -13.99 -2.34 40.49
CA LEU A 44 -14.66 -2.96 39.36
C LEU A 44 -15.22 -1.90 38.40
N ILE A 45 -15.86 -0.84 38.91
CA ILE A 45 -16.36 0.27 38.10
C ILE A 45 -15.20 0.97 37.39
N ALA A 46 -14.12 1.31 38.09
CA ALA A 46 -12.95 1.94 37.49
C ALA A 46 -12.33 1.08 36.38
N ARG A 47 -12.26 -0.25 36.59
CA ARG A 47 -11.82 -1.19 35.55
C ARG A 47 -12.75 -1.22 34.36
N GLN A 48 -14.06 -1.33 34.57
CA GLN A 48 -15.06 -1.32 33.50
C GLN A 48 -15.01 -0.02 32.69
N MET A 49 -14.84 1.13 33.35
CA MET A 49 -14.67 2.42 32.70
C MET A 49 -13.38 2.49 31.87
N ALA A 50 -12.26 1.97 32.40
CA ALA A 50 -11.01 1.92 31.65
C ALA A 50 -11.13 1.02 30.40
N GLU A 51 -11.74 -0.17 30.55
CA GLU A 51 -12.02 -1.09 29.44
C GLU A 51 -13.00 -0.47 28.41
N ALA A 52 -14.01 0.28 28.87
CA ALA A 52 -14.92 1.01 27.99
C ALA A 52 -14.19 2.07 27.17
N GLY A 53 -13.23 2.78 27.76
CA GLY A 53 -12.41 3.76 27.03
C GLY A 53 -11.55 3.12 25.94
N ILE A 54 -10.93 1.95 26.20
CA ILE A 54 -10.20 1.20 25.17
C ILE A 54 -11.15 0.78 24.04
N ARG A 55 -12.32 0.21 24.37
CA ARG A 55 -13.32 -0.23 23.37
C ARG A 55 -13.86 0.93 22.54
N TYR A 56 -14.08 2.09 23.15
CA TYR A 56 -14.56 3.28 22.46
C TYR A 56 -13.51 3.79 21.46
N ALA A 57 -12.25 3.92 21.88
CA ALA A 57 -11.16 4.32 20.98
C ALA A 57 -10.95 3.31 19.85
N ASP A 58 -11.01 2.02 20.16
CA ASP A 58 -10.91 0.93 19.19
C ASP A 58 -12.03 1.00 18.14
N SER A 59 -13.27 1.22 18.58
CA SER A 59 -14.43 1.43 17.71
C SER A 59 -14.25 2.66 16.82
N MET A 60 -13.76 3.78 17.36
CA MET A 60 -13.56 5.00 16.58
C MET A 60 -12.46 4.84 15.53
N LEU A 61 -11.33 4.22 15.88
CA LEU A 61 -10.25 3.94 14.91
C LEU A 61 -10.73 2.99 13.79
N THR A 62 -11.63 2.06 14.11
CA THR A 62 -12.11 1.03 13.18
C THR A 62 -13.24 1.55 12.27
N TYR A 63 -14.26 2.22 12.82
CA TYR A 63 -15.50 2.54 12.10
C TYR A 63 -15.67 4.01 11.72
N SER A 64 -14.91 4.94 12.32
CA SER A 64 -15.06 6.36 11.99
C SER A 64 -14.55 6.69 10.59
N ASP A 65 -14.97 7.86 10.09
CA ASP A 65 -14.45 8.47 8.86
C ASP A 65 -12.95 8.71 8.95
N GLU A 66 -12.44 8.97 10.14
CA GLU A 66 -11.06 9.35 10.36
C GLU A 66 -10.08 8.17 10.32
N GLY A 67 -10.56 6.96 10.65
CA GLY A 67 -9.75 5.74 10.63
C GLY A 67 -8.51 5.83 11.51
N ALA A 68 -7.35 5.47 10.97
CA ALA A 68 -6.05 5.57 11.66
C ALA A 68 -5.69 6.99 12.11
N ASP A 69 -6.28 8.03 11.48
CA ASP A 69 -6.05 9.42 11.84
C ASP A 69 -6.93 9.88 13.02
N TRP A 70 -7.91 9.08 13.45
CA TRP A 70 -8.84 9.50 14.50
C TRP A 70 -8.12 9.80 15.80
N ARG A 71 -8.37 10.98 16.36
CA ARG A 71 -7.90 11.36 17.69
C ARG A 71 -9.03 12.10 18.41
N PRO A 72 -9.26 11.83 19.71
CA PRO A 72 -10.26 12.58 20.46
C PRO A 72 -9.76 14.02 20.67
N GLU A 73 -10.67 14.99 20.67
CA GLU A 73 -10.36 16.40 20.97
C GLU A 73 -9.89 16.51 22.43
N PRO A 74 -8.64 16.93 22.68
CA PRO A 74 -8.09 16.98 24.02
C PRO A 74 -8.73 18.12 24.83
N ALA A 75 -8.88 17.92 26.14
CA ALA A 75 -9.49 18.94 27.01
C ALA A 75 -8.63 20.21 27.14
N ASN A 76 -7.31 20.07 27.09
CA ASN A 76 -6.32 21.17 27.14
C ASN A 76 -6.60 22.21 28.24
N LEU A 77 -6.93 21.74 29.46
CA LEU A 77 -7.21 22.61 30.59
C LEU A 77 -5.94 23.31 31.07
N ASP A 78 -6.01 24.62 31.31
CA ASP A 78 -4.91 25.38 31.93
C ASP A 78 -4.64 24.87 33.35
N PRO A 79 -3.42 24.36 33.65
CA PRO A 79 -3.05 23.88 34.98
C PRO A 79 -3.17 24.96 36.07
N ALA A 80 -2.88 26.23 35.75
CA ALA A 80 -2.90 27.31 36.73
C ALA A 80 -4.33 27.64 37.19
N ALA A 81 -5.26 27.74 36.23
CA ALA A 81 -6.67 27.98 36.52
C ALA A 81 -7.39 26.78 37.17
N ASN A 82 -6.88 25.56 36.97
CA ASN A 82 -7.56 24.31 37.35
C ASN A 82 -6.75 23.44 38.32
N ALA A 83 -5.86 24.04 39.13
CA ALA A 83 -4.97 23.31 40.04
C ALA A 83 -5.68 22.37 41.03
N LYS A 84 -6.97 22.59 41.31
CA LYS A 84 -7.80 21.75 42.19
C LYS A 84 -8.49 20.58 41.48
N HIS A 85 -8.43 20.52 40.15
CA HIS A 85 -9.08 19.47 39.38
C HIS A 85 -8.33 18.14 39.59
N PRO A 86 -8.99 17.06 40.01
CA PRO A 86 -8.34 15.80 40.40
C PRO A 86 -7.64 15.07 39.25
N ASP A 87 -7.93 15.47 38.01
CA ASP A 87 -7.33 14.94 36.77
C ASP A 87 -6.52 15.96 35.98
N ILE A 88 -6.17 17.12 36.57
CA ILE A 88 -5.46 18.18 35.83
C ILE A 88 -4.17 17.71 35.17
N GLN A 89 -3.45 16.78 35.81
CA GLN A 89 -2.24 16.15 35.28
C GLN A 89 -2.44 15.48 33.91
N TRP A 90 -3.64 14.98 33.60
CA TRP A 90 -3.94 14.32 32.32
C TRP A 90 -4.70 15.22 31.36
N LEU A 91 -5.52 16.15 31.88
CA LEU A 91 -6.35 17.04 31.06
C LEU A 91 -5.63 18.30 30.58
N GLN A 92 -4.40 18.54 31.05
CA GLN A 92 -3.56 19.62 30.53
C GLN A 92 -3.15 19.39 29.06
N PRO A 93 -2.66 20.43 28.35
CA PRO A 93 -2.17 20.30 26.99
C PRO A 93 -1.14 19.17 26.81
N TYR A 94 -1.15 18.55 25.64
CA TYR A 94 -0.22 17.46 25.32
C TYR A 94 1.22 17.97 25.26
N GLU A 95 2.08 17.45 26.14
CA GLU A 95 3.53 17.64 26.06
C GLU A 95 4.22 16.30 25.71
N PRO A 96 4.80 16.17 24.50
CA PRO A 96 5.45 14.92 24.06
C PRO A 96 6.76 14.63 24.80
N THR A 97 7.39 15.64 25.40
CA THR A 97 8.68 15.55 26.11
C THR A 97 8.59 16.10 27.53
N PRO A 98 9.42 15.63 28.47
CA PRO A 98 9.50 16.20 29.81
C PRO A 98 9.88 17.68 29.79
N SER A 99 9.01 18.55 30.31
CA SER A 99 9.27 19.97 30.55
C SER A 99 9.30 20.30 32.05
N ALA A 100 9.64 21.53 32.41
CA ALA A 100 9.57 22.02 33.79
C ALA A 100 8.15 21.98 34.39
N THR A 101 7.11 21.81 33.56
CA THR A 101 5.72 21.60 33.99
C THR A 101 5.33 20.12 34.14
N GLY A 102 6.27 19.19 33.92
CA GLY A 102 6.12 17.77 34.26
C GLY A 102 5.66 16.84 33.13
N GLY A 103 6.11 17.05 31.89
CA GLY A 103 5.97 16.05 30.82
C GLY A 103 6.65 14.70 31.12
N PRO A 104 6.34 13.60 30.41
CA PRO A 104 5.34 13.48 29.34
C PRO A 104 3.94 13.35 29.94
N THR A 105 3.10 14.37 29.79
CA THR A 105 1.78 14.46 30.42
C THR A 105 0.77 15.18 29.53
N GLY A 106 -0.52 15.10 29.87
CA GLY A 106 -1.57 15.81 29.14
C GLY A 106 -2.11 15.11 27.89
N GLY A 107 -3.03 15.81 27.21
CA GLY A 107 -3.64 15.39 25.94
C GLY A 107 -4.80 14.40 26.06
N PHE A 108 -5.35 14.20 27.26
CA PHE A 108 -6.50 13.34 27.47
C PHE A 108 -7.83 14.06 27.20
N SER A 109 -8.80 13.30 26.74
CA SER A 109 -10.20 13.69 26.59
C SER A 109 -11.04 12.96 27.63
N SER A 110 -11.97 13.67 28.28
CA SER A 110 -12.82 13.13 29.33
C SER A 110 -14.22 12.79 28.82
N PHE A 111 -14.68 11.57 29.08
CA PHE A 111 -16.04 11.11 28.76
C PHE A 111 -16.75 10.65 30.02
N THR A 112 -17.96 11.18 30.26
CA THR A 112 -18.75 10.90 31.46
C THR A 112 -19.80 9.83 31.20
N SER A 113 -20.07 9.03 32.23
CA SER A 113 -21.13 8.02 32.28
C SER A 113 -21.80 8.13 33.66
N GLY A 114 -23.07 7.73 33.81
CA GLY A 114 -23.84 7.98 35.04
C GLY A 114 -23.18 7.52 36.36
N ASN A 115 -22.30 6.50 36.29
CA ASN A 115 -21.62 5.92 37.45
C ASN A 115 -20.08 6.16 37.46
N GLY A 116 -19.55 7.02 36.59
CA GLY A 116 -18.12 7.33 36.56
C GLY A 116 -17.66 8.05 35.29
N ARG A 117 -16.36 8.03 35.03
CA ARG A 117 -15.80 8.56 33.78
C ARG A 117 -14.61 7.75 33.31
N PHE A 118 -14.29 7.89 32.04
CA PHE A 118 -13.01 7.44 31.52
C PHE A 118 -12.32 8.59 30.77
N LEU A 119 -10.99 8.64 30.90
CA LEU A 119 -10.13 9.53 30.15
C LEU A 119 -9.45 8.71 29.06
N ILE A 120 -9.41 9.21 27.83
CA ILE A 120 -8.66 8.56 26.75
C ILE A 120 -7.60 9.47 26.16
N ARG A 121 -6.48 8.86 25.77
CA ARG A 121 -5.48 9.46 24.91
C ARG A 121 -5.14 8.47 23.80
N VAL A 122 -5.14 8.96 22.58
CA VAL A 122 -4.68 8.21 21.41
C VAL A 122 -3.45 8.92 20.87
N SER A 123 -2.34 8.21 20.76
CA SER A 123 -1.07 8.75 20.29
C SER A 123 -0.41 7.79 19.30
N TYR A 124 0.43 8.36 18.43
CA TYR A 124 1.22 7.62 17.45
C TYR A 124 2.56 8.35 17.36
N ASN A 125 3.55 7.91 18.12
CA ASN A 125 4.83 8.62 18.26
C ASN A 125 5.96 7.78 17.65
N PRO A 126 6.01 7.62 16.32
CA PRO A 126 6.96 6.75 15.66
C PRO A 126 8.41 7.13 15.97
N ASP A 127 9.18 6.16 16.43
CA ASP A 127 10.61 6.25 16.70
C ASP A 127 11.30 4.98 16.15
N PRO A 128 12.20 5.11 15.16
CA PRO A 128 12.94 3.99 14.58
C PRO A 128 13.76 3.16 15.59
N SER A 129 13.99 3.67 16.81
CA SER A 129 14.67 2.99 17.91
C SER A 129 13.74 2.26 18.88
N ASP A 130 12.43 2.53 18.85
CA ASP A 130 11.42 1.81 19.62
C ASP A 130 10.51 1.00 18.68
N PRO A 131 10.66 -0.33 18.61
CA PRO A 131 9.82 -1.16 17.74
C PRO A 131 8.31 -1.02 17.96
N MET A 132 7.85 -0.69 19.18
CA MET A 132 6.42 -0.58 19.51
C MET A 132 5.80 0.76 19.09
N SER A 133 6.64 1.76 18.84
CA SER A 133 6.22 3.11 18.47
C SER A 133 5.50 3.20 17.10
N ARG A 134 5.64 2.16 16.25
CA ARG A 134 4.95 2.03 14.96
C ARG A 134 3.45 1.75 15.09
N TYR A 135 2.97 1.40 16.28
CA TYR A 135 1.56 1.12 16.52
C TYR A 135 0.86 2.33 17.14
N ILE A 136 -0.45 2.45 16.91
CA ILE A 136 -1.26 3.47 17.56
C ILE A 136 -1.44 3.06 19.03
N LYS A 137 -0.96 3.89 19.95
CA LYS A 137 -1.10 3.67 21.38
C LYS A 137 -2.42 4.27 21.87
N ILE A 138 -3.18 3.46 22.62
CA ILE A 138 -4.42 3.87 23.27
C ILE A 138 -4.18 3.78 24.78
N GLU A 139 -4.39 4.87 25.49
CA GLU A 139 -4.30 4.94 26.94
C GLU A 139 -5.67 5.31 27.50
N SER A 140 -6.14 4.54 28.48
CA SER A 140 -7.45 4.75 29.10
C SER A 140 -7.34 4.74 30.63
N ILE A 141 -7.92 5.74 31.27
CA ILE A 141 -7.96 5.89 32.73
C ILE A 141 -9.41 5.92 33.19
N GLY A 142 -9.86 4.85 33.83
CA GLY A 142 -11.20 4.75 34.38
C GLY A 142 -11.27 5.21 35.84
N ARG A 143 -12.34 5.92 36.18
CA ARG A 143 -12.65 6.41 37.53
C ARG A 143 -14.10 6.15 37.90
N ALA A 144 -14.32 5.74 39.14
CA ALA A 144 -15.65 5.60 39.74
C ALA A 144 -16.10 6.92 40.38
N GLY A 145 -17.39 7.26 40.28
CA GLY A 145 -18.00 8.41 40.96
C GLY A 145 -19.27 8.94 40.31
N PHE A 146 -19.89 9.95 40.93
CA PHE A 146 -21.14 10.57 40.46
C PHE A 146 -20.93 11.99 39.95
N VAL A 147 -21.67 12.35 38.89
CA VAL A 147 -21.53 13.64 38.23
C VAL A 147 -22.11 14.79 39.04
N ASP A 148 -21.28 15.75 39.47
CA ASP A 148 -21.72 16.99 40.13
C ASP A 148 -21.65 18.17 39.15
N SER A 149 -22.79 18.81 38.93
CA SER A 149 -22.92 19.93 38.02
C SER A 149 -22.30 21.24 38.53
N ASN A 150 -21.93 21.36 39.81
CA ASN A 150 -21.51 22.63 40.45
C ASN A 150 -20.19 22.56 41.23
N PHE A 151 -19.07 22.23 40.56
CA PHE A 151 -17.77 22.20 41.21
C PHE A 151 -17.15 23.57 41.46
N GLN A 152 -17.14 23.98 42.73
CA GLN A 152 -16.33 25.08 43.29
C GLN A 152 -16.27 26.39 42.46
N GLY A 153 -17.32 26.73 41.72
CA GLY A 153 -17.38 27.97 40.95
C GLY A 153 -16.45 28.04 39.73
N SER A 154 -15.93 26.91 39.24
CA SER A 154 -15.04 26.89 38.06
C SER A 154 -15.78 27.07 36.72
N GLY A 155 -17.12 26.99 36.71
CA GLY A 155 -17.93 27.01 35.49
C GLY A 155 -17.85 25.74 34.65
N VAL A 156 -17.06 24.73 35.07
CA VAL A 156 -16.95 23.41 34.43
C VAL A 156 -17.50 22.37 35.40
N PRO A 157 -18.50 21.55 35.01
CA PRO A 157 -19.00 20.45 35.85
C PRO A 157 -17.85 19.55 36.30
N ASP A 158 -17.73 19.23 37.60
CA ASP A 158 -16.83 18.16 38.07
C ASP A 158 -17.64 16.88 38.23
N PRO A 159 -17.45 15.91 37.34
CA PRO A 159 -18.27 14.73 37.33
C PRO A 159 -17.93 13.68 38.40
N THR A 160 -17.07 13.97 39.40
CA THR A 160 -16.84 13.05 40.54
C THR A 160 -16.52 13.76 41.86
N THR A 161 -17.52 14.27 42.60
CA THR A 161 -17.33 14.64 44.01
C THR A 161 -17.62 13.45 44.93
N TYR A 162 -16.57 12.83 45.46
CA TYR A 162 -16.62 12.28 46.82
C TYR A 162 -15.89 13.26 47.71
N ALA A 163 -16.55 13.69 48.79
CA ALA A 163 -16.09 14.71 49.72
C ALA A 163 -14.57 14.67 49.97
N ASN A 164 -13.95 15.85 50.08
CA ASN A 164 -12.53 16.13 50.39
C ASN A 164 -12.00 15.50 51.71
N SER A 165 -12.70 14.51 52.29
CA SER A 165 -12.39 13.83 53.55
C SER A 165 -12.45 12.29 53.47
N GLY A 166 -12.38 11.69 52.28
CA GLY A 166 -12.26 10.23 52.08
C GLY A 166 -10.90 9.81 51.47
N PRO A 167 -10.44 8.55 51.68
CA PRO A 167 -9.21 8.07 51.06
C PRO A 167 -9.32 8.14 49.53
N VAL A 168 -8.51 8.99 48.93
CA VAL A 168 -8.55 9.37 47.51
C VAL A 168 -8.10 8.17 46.62
N ARG A 169 -8.59 8.13 45.35
CA ARG A 169 -7.89 7.62 44.13
C ARG A 169 -8.09 6.16 43.67
N LEU A 170 -9.29 5.58 43.72
CA LEU A 170 -9.52 4.35 42.95
C LEU A 170 -9.62 4.68 41.45
N ARG A 171 -8.52 4.40 40.73
CA ARG A 171 -8.41 4.54 39.28
C ARG A 171 -7.84 3.26 38.69
N HIS A 172 -8.23 2.95 37.46
CA HIS A 172 -7.66 1.85 36.70
C HIS A 172 -7.11 2.37 35.39
N GLU A 173 -5.90 1.94 35.05
CA GLU A 173 -5.13 2.48 33.94
C GLU A 173 -4.76 1.35 32.98
N LEU A 174 -5.17 1.47 31.72
CA LEU A 174 -4.91 0.49 30.67
C LEU A 174 -4.19 1.14 29.49
N THR A 175 -3.27 0.39 28.89
CA THR A 175 -2.67 0.69 27.59
C THR A 175 -3.00 -0.43 26.61
N ALA A 176 -3.36 -0.04 25.40
CA ALA A 176 -3.48 -0.94 24.28
C ALA A 176 -2.71 -0.45 23.05
N TYR A 177 -2.33 -1.37 22.17
CA TYR A 177 -1.68 -1.05 20.89
C TYR A 177 -2.54 -1.55 19.73
N LYS A 178 -2.93 -0.62 18.86
CA LYS A 178 -3.72 -0.86 17.66
C LYS A 178 -2.81 -0.81 16.43
N PRO A 179 -2.62 -1.94 15.74
CA PRO A 179 -1.87 -1.97 14.50
C PRO A 179 -2.66 -1.38 13.34
N ILE A 180 -1.96 -0.63 12.49
CA ILE A 180 -2.39 -0.34 11.13
C ILE A 180 -2.18 -1.61 10.29
N GLY A 181 -1.07 -2.32 10.50
CA GLY A 181 -0.79 -3.63 9.93
C GLY A 181 -0.25 -3.57 8.50
N ILE A 182 -0.96 -2.88 7.61
CA ILE A 182 -0.54 -2.76 6.19
C ILE A 182 0.72 -1.90 6.00
N THR A 183 1.05 -1.04 6.96
CA THR A 183 2.24 -0.17 6.92
C THR A 183 3.52 -0.85 7.39
N ASP A 184 3.43 -2.01 8.04
CA ASP A 184 4.49 -2.49 8.93
C ASP A 184 5.43 -3.50 8.26
N TYR A 185 5.07 -3.99 7.07
CA TYR A 185 5.76 -5.09 6.38
C TYR A 185 5.98 -4.77 4.90
N ALA A 186 7.13 -5.14 4.34
CA ALA A 186 7.33 -5.17 2.89
C ALA A 186 6.34 -6.12 2.21
N ARG A 187 6.06 -7.27 2.86
CA ARG A 187 5.06 -8.22 2.41
C ARG A 187 4.19 -8.70 3.57
N PHE A 188 2.88 -8.50 3.49
CA PHE A 188 1.92 -9.05 4.45
C PHE A 188 0.86 -9.90 3.74
N VAL A 189 0.90 -11.22 3.97
CA VAL A 189 -0.15 -12.14 3.54
C VAL A 189 -1.17 -12.32 4.65
N THR A 190 -2.34 -11.70 4.46
CA THR A 190 -3.36 -11.57 5.50
C THR A 190 -4.20 -12.83 5.67
N ASN A 191 -4.35 -13.64 4.62
CA ASN A 191 -5.19 -14.83 4.59
C ASN A 191 -6.55 -14.57 5.27
N LYS A 192 -7.26 -13.52 4.83
CA LYS A 192 -8.57 -13.08 5.33
C LYS A 192 -9.55 -14.24 5.42
N SER A 193 -9.52 -15.14 4.43
CA SER A 193 -10.40 -16.32 4.35
C SER A 193 -9.98 -17.49 5.26
N LYS A 194 -8.90 -17.37 6.04
CA LYS A 194 -8.41 -18.40 6.98
C LYS A 194 -8.17 -19.77 6.31
N ARG A 195 -7.64 -19.77 5.08
CA ARG A 195 -7.28 -21.01 4.37
C ARG A 195 -6.12 -21.70 5.07
N THR A 196 -6.14 -23.04 5.06
CA THR A 196 -5.09 -23.89 5.63
C THR A 196 -3.94 -24.16 4.67
N GLU A 197 -4.16 -23.89 3.38
CA GLU A 197 -3.16 -24.04 2.32
C GLU A 197 -1.92 -23.22 2.63
N ALA A 198 -0.76 -23.80 2.35
CA ALA A 198 0.50 -23.11 2.53
C ALA A 198 0.68 -22.05 1.45
N VAL A 199 0.99 -20.85 1.90
CA VAL A 199 1.32 -19.73 1.03
C VAL A 199 2.75 -19.92 0.54
N SER A 200 2.97 -19.64 -0.74
CA SER A 200 4.30 -19.74 -1.31
C SER A 200 4.92 -18.38 -1.60
N LEU A 201 6.17 -18.19 -1.18
CA LEU A 201 6.98 -17.00 -1.48
C LEU A 201 8.33 -17.42 -2.07
N GLY A 202 8.83 -16.62 -3.02
CA GLY A 202 10.09 -16.89 -3.72
C GLY A 202 9.89 -17.30 -5.18
N LYS A 203 10.99 -17.61 -5.87
CA LYS A 203 11.01 -18.09 -7.26
C LYS A 203 11.83 -19.38 -7.36
N ALA A 204 11.37 -20.34 -8.15
CA ALA A 204 12.01 -21.66 -8.25
C ALA A 204 13.10 -21.78 -9.34
N PHE A 205 13.51 -20.67 -9.95
CA PHE A 205 14.42 -20.67 -11.09
C PHE A 205 15.30 -19.41 -11.11
N GLY A 206 16.33 -19.45 -11.96
CA GLY A 206 17.30 -18.37 -12.11
C GLY A 206 18.49 -18.50 -11.15
N PRO A 207 19.65 -17.91 -11.50
CA PRO A 207 20.87 -18.07 -10.72
C PRO A 207 20.91 -17.18 -9.46
N LYS A 208 20.22 -16.02 -9.49
CA LYS A 208 20.19 -15.05 -8.38
C LYS A 208 19.04 -15.29 -7.39
N PRO A 209 19.29 -15.15 -6.09
CA PRO A 209 18.23 -15.20 -5.08
C PRO A 209 17.20 -14.07 -5.28
N LEU A 210 15.96 -14.31 -4.87
CA LEU A 210 15.00 -13.23 -4.68
C LEU A 210 15.37 -12.48 -3.40
N VAL A 211 15.59 -11.17 -3.52
CA VAL A 211 16.00 -10.32 -2.40
C VAL A 211 14.79 -9.57 -1.83
N TRP A 212 14.64 -9.65 -0.52
CA TRP A 212 13.67 -8.89 0.27
C TRP A 212 14.44 -7.84 1.10
N GLY A 213 14.43 -6.58 0.65
CA GLY A 213 15.29 -5.51 1.16
C GLY A 213 16.64 -5.46 0.44
N GLY A 214 17.74 -5.43 1.18
CA GLY A 214 19.11 -5.47 0.66
C GLY A 214 19.82 -4.12 0.68
N THR A 215 21.04 -4.07 0.16
CA THR A 215 21.79 -2.82 0.00
C THR A 215 21.35 -2.15 -1.30
N ILE A 216 20.65 -1.02 -1.17
CA ILE A 216 20.08 -0.27 -2.28
C ILE A 216 20.47 1.19 -2.07
N ILE A 217 20.99 1.86 -3.10
CA ILE A 217 21.45 3.26 -3.01
C ILE A 217 22.54 3.41 -1.92
N GLY A 218 23.40 2.40 -1.77
CA GLY A 218 24.46 2.38 -0.74
C GLY A 218 23.94 2.34 0.70
N GLN A 219 22.63 2.15 0.91
CA GLN A 219 22.00 2.06 2.23
C GLN A 219 21.36 0.68 2.41
N GLU A 220 21.37 0.19 3.64
CA GLU A 220 20.63 -1.02 3.99
C GLU A 220 19.14 -0.70 4.06
N ARG A 221 18.37 -1.36 3.19
CA ARG A 221 16.92 -1.37 3.20
C ARG A 221 16.44 -2.73 3.69
N THR A 222 15.32 -2.72 4.40
CA THR A 222 14.81 -3.94 5.02
C THR A 222 13.65 -4.53 4.24
N GLY A 223 13.31 -5.78 4.55
CA GLY A 223 12.18 -6.52 3.99
C GLY A 223 11.45 -7.32 5.07
N PRO A 224 10.78 -6.66 6.05
CA PRO A 224 9.92 -7.34 7.01
C PRO A 224 8.77 -8.08 6.30
N ILE A 225 8.47 -9.29 6.75
CA ILE A 225 7.46 -10.18 6.13
C ILE A 225 6.52 -10.70 7.21
N ARG A 226 5.22 -10.73 6.90
CA ARG A 226 4.21 -11.35 7.73
C ARG A 226 3.30 -12.29 6.94
N VAL A 227 2.99 -13.44 7.53
CA VAL A 227 2.08 -14.44 6.95
C VAL A 227 1.13 -14.96 8.02
N ASN A 228 -0.18 -14.76 7.84
CA ASN A 228 -1.21 -15.20 8.79
C ASN A 228 -1.60 -16.70 8.66
N GLY A 229 -0.83 -17.49 7.93
CA GLY A 229 -1.05 -18.91 7.68
C GLY A 229 0.28 -19.67 7.61
N ASN A 230 0.28 -20.83 6.94
CA ASN A 230 1.49 -21.61 6.70
C ASN A 230 2.31 -21.00 5.55
N LEU A 231 3.64 -21.12 5.60
CA LEU A 231 4.56 -20.57 4.60
C LEU A 231 5.44 -21.68 4.00
N VAL A 232 5.61 -21.68 2.69
CA VAL A 232 6.58 -22.48 1.95
C VAL A 232 7.48 -21.54 1.14
N TRP A 233 8.78 -21.60 1.38
CA TRP A 233 9.76 -20.87 0.57
C TRP A 233 10.04 -21.58 -0.75
N ARG A 234 10.34 -20.84 -1.81
CA ARG A 234 10.71 -21.38 -3.13
C ARG A 234 12.02 -20.78 -3.62
N GLY A 235 12.90 -21.65 -4.08
CA GLY A 235 14.27 -21.33 -4.52
C GLY A 235 15.06 -20.53 -3.49
N LYS A 236 16.04 -19.77 -3.97
CA LYS A 236 16.97 -19.01 -3.12
C LYS A 236 16.37 -17.66 -2.76
N ASN A 237 16.36 -17.32 -1.48
CA ASN A 237 15.83 -16.08 -0.93
C ASN A 237 16.82 -15.46 0.05
N GLU A 238 16.96 -14.14 -0.01
CA GLU A 238 17.70 -13.36 0.97
C GLU A 238 16.75 -12.38 1.63
N VAL A 239 16.70 -12.37 2.97
CA VAL A 239 15.81 -11.50 3.75
C VAL A 239 16.66 -10.60 4.64
N TYR A 240 16.58 -9.30 4.39
CA TYR A 240 17.31 -8.28 5.14
C TYR A 240 16.40 -7.65 6.19
N LEU A 241 16.82 -7.69 7.45
CA LEU A 241 16.09 -7.19 8.60
C LEU A 241 16.97 -6.25 9.42
N ARG A 242 16.33 -5.50 10.32
CA ARG A 242 17.00 -4.55 11.22
C ARG A 242 16.69 -4.85 12.68
N SER A 243 17.69 -4.66 13.52
CA SER A 243 17.56 -4.65 14.97
C SER A 243 18.30 -3.47 15.60
N VAL A 244 17.84 -3.07 16.78
CA VAL A 244 18.45 -2.02 17.60
C VAL A 244 18.84 -2.60 18.96
N GLN A 245 19.68 -1.90 19.72
CA GLN A 245 20.03 -2.31 21.07
C GLN A 245 19.11 -1.62 22.09
N SER A 246 18.59 -2.40 23.04
CA SER A 246 17.94 -1.88 24.24
C SER A 246 18.96 -1.16 25.13
N GLN A 247 18.47 -0.33 26.06
CA GLN A 247 19.30 0.30 27.11
C GLN A 247 20.10 -0.74 27.93
N ASN A 248 19.58 -1.95 28.07
CA ASN A 248 20.25 -3.06 28.78
C ASN A 248 21.20 -3.88 27.87
N GLY A 249 21.49 -3.41 26.65
CA GLY A 249 22.35 -4.09 25.67
C GLY A 249 21.68 -5.28 24.94
N ALA A 250 20.45 -5.64 25.32
CA ALA A 250 19.71 -6.71 24.66
C ALA A 250 19.28 -6.29 23.24
N ARG A 251 19.41 -7.21 22.28
CA ARG A 251 18.98 -6.96 20.90
C ARG A 251 17.45 -6.90 20.82
N LEU A 252 16.92 -5.84 20.22
CA LEU A 252 15.51 -5.63 19.95
C LEU A 252 15.27 -5.69 18.44
N PRO A 253 14.66 -6.77 17.93
CA PRO A 253 14.30 -6.85 16.51
C PRO A 253 13.25 -5.78 16.19
N VAL A 254 13.61 -4.88 15.26
CA VAL A 254 12.70 -3.90 14.69
C VAL A 254 11.92 -4.56 13.56
N ASP A 255 12.61 -5.16 12.61
CA ASP A 255 11.98 -5.85 11.48
C ASP A 255 12.05 -7.36 11.68
N ARG A 256 11.05 -8.09 11.18
CA ARG A 256 10.89 -9.52 11.44
C ARG A 256 10.27 -10.24 10.25
N VAL A 257 10.54 -11.54 10.17
CA VAL A 257 9.71 -12.51 9.48
C VAL A 257 8.78 -13.15 10.51
N GLU A 258 7.48 -12.95 10.35
CA GLU A 258 6.45 -13.40 11.30
C GLU A 258 5.43 -14.30 10.61
N VAL A 259 5.47 -15.59 10.92
CA VAL A 259 4.54 -16.57 10.35
C VAL A 259 3.61 -17.08 11.45
N ALA A 260 2.31 -16.83 11.36
CA ALA A 260 1.34 -17.28 12.37
C ALA A 260 1.09 -18.79 12.34
N GLY A 261 1.37 -19.45 11.22
CA GLY A 261 1.33 -20.90 11.06
C GLY A 261 2.72 -21.55 11.10
N GLU A 262 2.85 -22.70 10.46
CA GLU A 262 4.13 -23.40 10.32
C GLU A 262 4.87 -22.99 9.04
N ILE A 263 6.19 -22.95 9.12
CA ILE A 263 7.10 -22.80 7.98
C ILE A 263 7.45 -24.20 7.51
N LEU A 264 6.95 -24.57 6.34
CA LEU A 264 7.05 -25.92 5.82
C LEU A 264 8.34 -26.11 5.01
N GLU A 265 8.80 -27.36 4.97
CA GLU A 265 9.92 -27.76 4.13
C GLU A 265 9.57 -27.63 2.64
N SER A 266 10.51 -27.11 1.89
CA SER A 266 10.45 -26.88 0.46
C SER A 266 11.35 -27.86 -0.30
N GLY A 267 11.25 -27.90 -1.63
CA GLY A 267 12.15 -28.71 -2.46
C GLY A 267 13.64 -28.44 -2.18
N PRO A 268 14.55 -29.33 -2.59
CA PRO A 268 15.96 -29.30 -2.19
C PRO A 268 16.71 -28.00 -2.58
N ASP A 269 16.22 -27.29 -3.60
CA ASP A 269 16.84 -26.05 -4.11
C ASP A 269 16.41 -24.78 -3.35
N ALA A 270 15.53 -24.92 -2.35
CA ALA A 270 15.06 -23.79 -1.58
C ALA A 270 15.97 -23.48 -0.37
N GLU A 271 16.36 -22.22 -0.31
CA GLU A 271 17.29 -21.69 0.67
C GLU A 271 16.82 -20.29 1.08
N VAL A 272 16.90 -19.99 2.37
CA VAL A 272 16.55 -18.69 2.92
C VAL A 272 17.69 -18.23 3.81
N LEU A 273 18.37 -17.16 3.41
CA LEU A 273 19.41 -16.52 4.19
C LEU A 273 18.83 -15.30 4.90
N VAL A 274 19.08 -15.19 6.20
CA VAL A 274 18.60 -14.08 7.03
C VAL A 274 19.78 -13.17 7.36
N PHE A 275 19.63 -11.89 7.03
CA PHE A 275 20.59 -10.84 7.33
C PHE A 275 20.00 -9.88 8.36
N ASN A 276 20.84 -9.40 9.27
CA ASN A 276 20.52 -8.42 10.29
C ASN A 276 21.53 -7.29 10.25
N ASN A 277 21.07 -6.06 9.97
CA ASN A 277 21.95 -4.90 9.79
C ASN A 277 23.12 -5.22 8.84
N GLY A 278 22.79 -5.86 7.70
CA GLY A 278 23.73 -6.27 6.65
C GLY A 278 24.58 -7.51 6.93
N VAL A 279 24.56 -8.04 8.15
CA VAL A 279 25.36 -9.20 8.56
C VAL A 279 24.55 -10.49 8.45
N LEU A 280 25.11 -11.52 7.83
CA LEU A 280 24.47 -12.84 7.73
C LEU A 280 24.35 -13.48 9.12
N GLU A 281 23.12 -13.76 9.55
CA GLU A 281 22.83 -14.50 10.78
C GLU A 281 22.87 -16.02 10.55
N GLY A 282 22.40 -16.47 9.37
CA GLY A 282 22.48 -17.87 8.96
C GLY A 282 21.37 -18.30 7.99
N ARG A 283 21.32 -19.60 7.72
CA ARG A 283 20.28 -20.25 6.93
C ARG A 283 19.06 -20.53 7.82
N ALA A 284 17.89 -20.06 7.42
CA ALA A 284 16.65 -20.36 8.12
C ALA A 284 16.17 -21.78 7.82
N GLU A 285 15.73 -22.46 8.87
CA GLU A 285 15.27 -23.84 8.84
C GLU A 285 13.73 -23.91 8.94
N PRO A 286 13.07 -24.93 8.37
CA PRO A 286 11.62 -25.08 8.48
C PRO A 286 11.22 -25.44 9.92
N THR A 287 9.98 -25.09 10.28
CA THR A 287 9.35 -25.38 11.58
C THR A 287 9.39 -26.87 11.90
N ARG A 288 9.17 -27.73 10.90
CA ARG A 288 9.21 -29.18 10.99
C ARG A 288 10.10 -29.78 9.91
N ARG A 289 10.74 -30.90 10.25
CA ARG A 289 11.52 -31.75 9.32
C ARG A 289 11.05 -33.18 9.50
N GLY A 290 10.59 -33.83 8.42
CA GLY A 290 10.04 -35.20 8.50
C GLY A 290 8.82 -35.33 9.44
N GLY A 291 8.03 -34.27 9.62
CA GLY A 291 6.83 -34.25 10.48
C GLY A 291 7.06 -33.96 11.97
N ALA A 292 8.30 -34.06 12.45
CA ALA A 292 8.69 -33.66 13.80
C ALA A 292 9.13 -32.19 13.85
N LEU A 293 9.04 -31.54 15.03
CA LEU A 293 9.61 -30.22 15.24
C LEU A 293 11.11 -30.26 14.96
N ASN A 294 11.58 -29.32 14.14
CA ASN A 294 12.98 -29.28 13.75
C ASN A 294 13.82 -28.73 14.92
N PRO A 295 14.78 -29.50 15.48
CA PRO A 295 15.66 -29.02 16.54
C PRO A 295 16.63 -27.94 16.03
N ASP A 296 16.90 -27.88 14.73
CA ASP A 296 17.80 -26.89 14.12
C ASP A 296 17.10 -25.54 13.87
N PHE A 297 15.79 -25.44 14.15
CA PHE A 297 15.06 -24.19 14.02
C PHE A 297 15.57 -23.16 15.03
N THR A 298 16.04 -22.02 14.53
CA THR A 298 16.47 -20.87 15.31
C THR A 298 15.62 -19.65 14.97
N THR A 299 15.28 -18.84 15.97
CA THR A 299 14.62 -17.56 15.70
C THR A 299 15.57 -16.46 15.28
N PHE A 300 16.88 -16.75 15.32
CA PHE A 300 17.95 -15.75 15.27
C PHE A 300 17.63 -14.62 16.25
N GLN A 301 17.46 -14.90 17.54
CA GLN A 301 17.05 -13.94 18.59
C GLN A 301 15.80 -13.11 18.22
N GLY A 302 14.75 -13.77 17.70
CA GLY A 302 13.44 -13.17 17.43
C GLY A 302 13.25 -12.46 16.08
N LEU A 303 14.21 -12.53 15.15
CA LEU A 303 14.06 -12.00 13.78
C LEU A 303 13.19 -12.89 12.89
N TYR A 304 13.25 -14.20 13.09
CA TYR A 304 12.57 -15.20 12.28
C TYR A 304 11.66 -16.03 13.17
N ARG A 305 10.35 -15.93 12.99
CA ARG A 305 9.37 -16.43 13.96
C ARG A 305 8.23 -17.17 13.27
N ASP A 306 7.69 -18.17 13.97
CA ASP A 306 6.61 -19.02 13.48
C ASP A 306 5.48 -19.20 14.51
N GLY A 307 4.47 -19.99 14.19
CA GLY A 307 3.26 -20.16 15.01
C GLY A 307 3.41 -21.07 16.23
N VAL A 308 4.59 -21.65 16.49
CA VAL A 308 4.75 -22.67 17.54
C VAL A 308 4.84 -22.04 18.93
N ASP A 309 3.99 -22.49 19.85
CA ASP A 309 3.94 -22.01 21.25
C ASP A 309 4.99 -22.67 22.16
N ARG A 310 6.24 -22.70 21.70
CA ARG A 310 7.42 -23.14 22.46
C ARG A 310 8.60 -22.27 22.05
N PRO A 311 9.54 -21.94 22.94
CA PRO A 311 10.75 -21.21 22.55
C PRO A 311 11.64 -22.03 21.61
N ASP A 312 12.58 -21.38 20.94
CA ASP A 312 13.68 -22.05 20.25
C ASP A 312 14.69 -22.67 21.24
N VAL A 313 15.71 -23.34 20.71
CA VAL A 313 16.75 -24.01 21.51
C VAL A 313 17.51 -23.02 22.40
N ALA A 314 17.59 -21.75 22.02
CA ALA A 314 18.25 -20.69 22.78
C ALA A 314 17.29 -19.96 23.76
N GLY A 315 16.03 -20.38 23.86
CA GLY A 315 15.05 -19.83 24.80
C GLY A 315 14.27 -18.62 24.29
N PHE A 316 14.44 -18.22 23.02
CA PHE A 316 13.70 -17.10 22.44
C PHE A 316 12.32 -17.53 21.97
N GLY A 317 11.30 -16.72 22.29
CA GLY A 317 9.93 -17.00 21.85
C GLY A 317 9.80 -16.93 20.32
N ARG A 318 9.25 -17.99 19.72
CA ARG A 318 8.92 -18.03 18.28
C ARG A 318 7.44 -17.74 18.01
N ALA A 319 6.51 -18.14 18.87
CA ALA A 319 5.05 -17.98 18.70
C ALA A 319 4.58 -16.64 18.12
N VAL A 320 3.99 -16.65 16.93
CA VAL A 320 3.32 -15.52 16.29
C VAL A 320 1.82 -15.79 16.27
N LYS A 321 1.03 -14.83 16.74
CA LYS A 321 -0.43 -14.88 16.63
C LYS A 321 -0.89 -14.25 15.33
N ARG A 322 -2.02 -14.72 14.80
CA ARG A 322 -2.70 -14.10 13.67
C ARG A 322 -3.04 -12.64 13.98
N LEU A 323 -2.95 -11.78 12.96
CA LEU A 323 -3.37 -10.38 13.01
C LEU A 323 -4.52 -10.21 12.02
N GLU A 324 -5.72 -9.87 12.46
CA GLU A 324 -6.83 -9.73 11.52
C GLU A 324 -6.59 -8.56 10.54
N PRO A 325 -6.85 -8.73 9.23
CA PRO A 325 -6.60 -7.70 8.25
C PRO A 325 -7.49 -6.46 8.44
N PRO A 326 -6.98 -5.26 8.14
CA PRO A 326 -7.82 -4.07 8.00
C PRO A 326 -8.88 -4.23 6.90
N LEU A 327 -10.04 -3.59 7.07
CA LEU A 327 -11.12 -3.67 6.09
C LEU A 327 -11.36 -2.31 5.44
N VAL A 328 -11.24 -2.26 4.11
CA VAL A 328 -11.46 -1.09 3.24
C VAL A 328 -12.96 -0.82 3.06
N ASP A 329 -13.75 -1.89 2.96
CA ASP A 329 -15.20 -1.87 2.76
C ASP A 329 -15.98 -1.93 4.08
N GLN A 330 -15.31 -1.69 5.21
CA GLN A 330 -15.98 -1.67 6.51
C GLN A 330 -17.06 -0.58 6.55
N GLU A 331 -18.29 -1.03 6.77
CA GLU A 331 -19.43 -0.15 6.99
C GLU A 331 -19.53 0.23 8.47
N ASP A 332 -19.90 1.49 8.71
CA ASP A 332 -20.30 1.94 10.04
C ASP A 332 -21.64 1.30 10.43
N PRO A 333 -21.71 0.56 11.55
CA PRO A 333 -22.92 -0.14 11.97
C PRO A 333 -24.17 0.75 12.11
N SER A 334 -23.99 2.04 12.36
CA SER A 334 -25.11 2.97 12.53
C SER A 334 -25.67 3.53 11.23
N SER A 335 -24.82 3.74 10.22
CA SER A 335 -25.19 4.37 8.95
C SER A 335 -25.29 3.41 7.77
N GLY A 336 -24.65 2.23 7.84
CA GLY A 336 -24.58 1.27 6.73
C GLY A 336 -23.80 1.78 5.52
N VAL A 337 -22.94 2.78 5.72
CA VAL A 337 -22.12 3.37 4.66
C VAL A 337 -20.64 3.12 4.96
N SER A 338 -19.88 2.74 3.94
CA SER A 338 -18.43 2.58 4.07
C SER A 338 -17.70 3.91 4.27
N ARG A 339 -16.59 3.87 5.00
CA ARG A 339 -15.74 5.03 5.32
C ARG A 339 -15.41 5.89 4.10
N TYR A 340 -14.90 5.27 3.05
CA TYR A 340 -14.41 5.99 1.87
C TYR A 340 -15.53 6.63 1.06
N ARG A 341 -16.76 6.09 1.11
CA ARG A 341 -17.94 6.78 0.56
C ARG A 341 -18.31 8.01 1.39
N ARG A 342 -18.24 7.94 2.72
CA ARG A 342 -18.50 9.11 3.60
C ARG A 342 -17.49 10.22 3.39
N LEU A 343 -16.21 9.88 3.31
CA LEU A 343 -15.10 10.81 3.05
C LEU A 343 -15.09 11.45 1.65
N THR A 344 -15.88 10.93 0.71
CA THR A 344 -15.90 11.42 -0.67
C THR A 344 -17.32 11.77 -1.10
N LEU A 345 -18.15 10.79 -1.47
CA LEU A 345 -19.52 10.97 -1.97
C LEU A 345 -20.39 11.87 -1.08
N TYR A 346 -20.23 11.79 0.24
CA TYR A 346 -21.04 12.53 1.21
C TYR A 346 -20.32 13.73 1.85
N SER A 347 -19.08 14.02 1.44
CA SER A 347 -18.26 15.09 2.04
C SER A 347 -18.42 16.45 1.35
N GLY A 348 -19.35 16.58 0.42
CA GLY A 348 -19.63 17.84 -0.27
C GLY A 348 -20.71 18.67 0.40
N PHE A 349 -20.87 19.90 -0.08
CA PHE A 349 -21.89 20.84 0.36
C PHE A 349 -23.10 20.82 -0.60
N SER A 350 -24.19 21.48 -0.22
CA SER A 350 -25.40 21.58 -1.05
C SER A 350 -25.20 22.62 -2.17
N ALA A 351 -25.13 22.15 -3.42
CA ALA A 351 -24.95 22.98 -4.61
C ALA A 351 -26.15 22.84 -5.56
N ARG A 352 -26.43 23.90 -6.34
CA ARG A 352 -27.56 23.93 -7.26
C ARG A 352 -27.16 23.46 -8.66
N LEU A 353 -27.90 22.53 -9.24
CA LEU A 353 -27.74 22.13 -10.66
C LEU A 353 -28.39 23.16 -11.59
N ASN A 354 -27.99 23.17 -12.87
CA ASN A 354 -28.56 24.03 -13.92
C ASN A 354 -30.10 23.88 -14.10
N GLY A 355 -30.71 22.81 -13.56
CA GLY A 355 -32.17 22.60 -13.50
C GLY A 355 -32.85 23.07 -12.20
N GLY A 356 -32.15 23.77 -11.32
CA GLY A 356 -32.68 24.31 -10.06
C GLY A 356 -32.70 23.34 -8.87
N ARG A 357 -32.40 22.05 -9.09
CA ARG A 357 -32.32 21.01 -8.05
C ARG A 357 -31.05 21.15 -7.20
N TYR A 358 -31.17 21.04 -5.88
CA TYR A 358 -30.03 20.93 -4.97
C TYR A 358 -29.52 19.49 -4.90
N VAL A 359 -28.19 19.34 -4.95
CA VAL A 359 -27.48 18.06 -4.88
C VAL A 359 -26.23 18.22 -4.03
N ASN A 360 -25.70 17.11 -3.50
CA ASN A 360 -24.40 17.11 -2.87
C ASN A 360 -23.32 17.32 -3.94
N SER A 361 -22.51 18.37 -3.81
CA SER A 361 -21.46 18.75 -4.76
C SER A 361 -20.42 17.66 -4.98
N ALA A 362 -20.19 16.79 -3.98
CA ALA A 362 -19.20 15.72 -4.08
C ALA A 362 -19.58 14.61 -5.06
N GLN A 363 -20.86 14.47 -5.42
CA GLN A 363 -21.29 13.59 -6.51
C GLN A 363 -20.66 13.97 -7.85
N TYR A 364 -20.17 15.20 -7.97
CA TYR A 364 -19.53 15.76 -9.15
C TYR A 364 -18.04 16.08 -8.92
N GLY A 365 -17.44 15.54 -7.85
CA GLY A 365 -16.01 15.69 -7.54
C GLY A 365 -15.65 16.91 -6.67
N TYR A 366 -16.64 17.66 -6.15
CA TYR A 366 -16.43 18.87 -5.35
C TYR A 366 -16.73 18.68 -3.84
N GLY A 367 -16.17 17.64 -3.23
CA GLY A 367 -16.19 17.44 -1.77
C GLY A 367 -14.80 17.61 -1.15
N ASP A 368 -14.68 17.38 0.16
CA ASP A 368 -13.37 17.28 0.79
C ASP A 368 -12.48 16.18 0.19
N GLY A 369 -13.08 15.06 -0.25
CA GLY A 369 -12.44 14.01 -1.03
C GLY A 369 -12.99 13.91 -2.46
N LEU A 370 -12.28 13.18 -3.32
CA LEU A 370 -12.66 12.97 -4.71
C LEU A 370 -13.44 11.66 -4.86
N TYR A 371 -14.71 11.79 -5.25
CA TYR A 371 -15.58 10.66 -5.58
C TYR A 371 -15.66 10.43 -7.10
N ILE A 372 -15.52 9.17 -7.53
CA ILE A 372 -15.65 8.77 -8.93
C ILE A 372 -16.70 7.66 -9.06
N ASP A 373 -17.85 7.98 -9.66
CA ASP A 373 -18.88 6.98 -10.00
C ASP A 373 -18.55 6.27 -11.32
N ASN A 374 -17.75 5.22 -11.23
CA ASN A 374 -17.42 4.32 -12.34
C ASN A 374 -17.88 2.88 -12.08
N ARG A 375 -19.03 2.69 -11.44
CA ARG A 375 -19.62 1.36 -11.11
C ARG A 375 -19.79 0.38 -12.28
N ARG A 376 -19.66 0.86 -13.53
CA ARG A 376 -19.74 0.03 -14.74
C ARG A 376 -18.37 -0.44 -15.23
N ASP A 377 -17.30 0.20 -14.76
CA ASP A 377 -15.93 -0.17 -15.10
C ASP A 377 -15.46 -1.28 -14.15
N VAL A 378 -16.16 -2.41 -14.17
CA VAL A 378 -15.87 -3.56 -13.32
C VAL A 378 -15.59 -4.75 -14.21
N GLN A 379 -14.64 -5.59 -13.81
CA GLN A 379 -14.43 -6.89 -14.44
C GLN A 379 -14.84 -7.97 -13.46
N GLN A 380 -15.67 -8.88 -13.92
CA GLN A 380 -16.19 -9.99 -13.12
C GLN A 380 -15.63 -11.29 -13.66
N ASP A 381 -15.33 -12.24 -12.77
CA ASP A 381 -15.02 -13.61 -13.17
C ASP A 381 -16.22 -14.19 -13.93
N GLY A 382 -15.98 -14.71 -15.13
CA GLY A 382 -17.03 -15.20 -16.00
C GLY A 382 -17.36 -16.66 -15.72
N SER A 383 -18.64 -17.00 -15.56
CA SER A 383 -19.11 -18.39 -15.68
C SER A 383 -19.46 -18.69 -17.14
N SER A 384 -18.68 -19.51 -17.85
CA SER A 384 -19.11 -20.00 -19.16
C SER A 384 -20.14 -21.13 -18.99
N VAL A 385 -21.25 -21.06 -19.75
CA VAL A 385 -22.33 -22.07 -19.74
C VAL A 385 -21.88 -23.40 -20.36
N PHE A 386 -20.72 -23.42 -21.05
CA PHE A 386 -20.19 -24.58 -21.76
C PHE A 386 -18.78 -25.02 -21.29
N GLY A 387 -18.54 -24.96 -19.99
CA GLY A 387 -17.38 -25.60 -19.34
C GLY A 387 -16.20 -24.67 -19.09
N GLY A 388 -16.04 -24.32 -17.81
CA GLY A 388 -14.92 -23.54 -17.27
C GLY A 388 -15.35 -22.12 -16.88
N ALA A 389 -15.33 -21.82 -15.58
CA ALA A 389 -15.34 -20.43 -15.14
C ALA A 389 -13.98 -19.82 -15.52
N GLN A 390 -13.95 -18.81 -16.38
CA GLN A 390 -12.72 -18.06 -16.67
C GLN A 390 -12.56 -17.01 -15.58
N THR A 391 -11.48 -17.12 -14.81
CA THR A 391 -11.13 -16.14 -13.79
C THR A 391 -10.40 -14.95 -14.44
N LEU A 392 -10.37 -13.79 -13.77
CA LEU A 392 -9.55 -12.65 -14.21
C LEU A 392 -8.07 -13.01 -14.28
N LEU A 393 -7.60 -13.90 -13.40
CA LEU A 393 -6.22 -14.41 -13.43
C LEU A 393 -5.94 -15.14 -14.74
N ASP A 394 -6.88 -15.97 -15.22
CA ASP A 394 -6.76 -16.65 -16.50
C ASP A 394 -6.79 -15.67 -17.67
N GLU A 395 -7.63 -14.62 -17.60
CA GLU A 395 -7.65 -13.56 -18.61
C GLU A 395 -6.30 -12.84 -18.69
N TRP A 396 -5.67 -12.49 -17.56
CA TRP A 396 -4.40 -11.77 -17.53
C TRP A 396 -3.20 -12.53 -18.09
N VAL A 397 -3.24 -13.86 -18.11
CA VAL A 397 -2.15 -14.69 -18.67
C VAL A 397 -2.43 -15.18 -20.08
N THR A 398 -3.61 -14.88 -20.64
CA THR A 398 -3.98 -15.35 -21.99
C THR A 398 -4.19 -14.21 -23.00
N PRO A 399 -3.12 -13.68 -23.62
CA PRO A 399 -3.22 -12.69 -24.71
C PRO A 399 -4.00 -13.26 -25.91
N ASN A 400 -5.27 -12.89 -26.05
CA ASN A 400 -6.20 -13.52 -26.98
C ASN A 400 -6.96 -12.54 -27.90
N ASN A 401 -6.61 -11.24 -27.86
CA ASN A 401 -7.31 -10.14 -28.56
C ASN A 401 -8.84 -10.17 -28.37
N ARG A 402 -9.31 -10.66 -27.22
CA ARG A 402 -10.71 -10.71 -26.79
C ARG A 402 -10.84 -10.03 -25.42
N GLY A 403 -12.05 -9.60 -25.09
CA GLY A 403 -12.30 -8.91 -23.83
C GLY A 403 -11.46 -7.64 -23.70
N SER A 404 -10.68 -7.56 -22.62
CA SER A 404 -9.78 -6.44 -22.34
C SER A 404 -8.44 -6.51 -23.08
N TRP A 405 -8.08 -7.63 -23.71
CA TRP A 405 -6.93 -7.68 -24.61
C TRP A 405 -7.21 -6.98 -25.94
N LYS A 406 -6.34 -6.04 -26.32
CA LYS A 406 -6.27 -5.34 -27.61
C LYS A 406 -4.90 -5.64 -28.24
N GLY A 407 -4.83 -6.72 -29.01
CA GLY A 407 -3.58 -7.28 -29.50
C GLY A 407 -2.64 -7.68 -28.35
N ALA A 408 -1.45 -7.10 -28.32
CA ALA A 408 -0.44 -7.29 -27.28
C ALA A 408 -0.66 -6.44 -26.01
N PHE A 409 -1.64 -5.53 -26.03
CA PHE A 409 -1.93 -4.61 -24.93
C PHE A 409 -3.14 -5.08 -24.13
N TYR A 410 -3.02 -5.15 -22.81
CA TYR A 410 -4.15 -5.34 -21.92
C TYR A 410 -4.71 -3.97 -21.54
N VAL A 411 -5.96 -3.69 -21.93
CA VAL A 411 -6.66 -2.42 -21.71
C VAL A 411 -7.93 -2.71 -20.89
N PRO A 412 -7.83 -2.71 -19.54
CA PRO A 412 -8.99 -2.98 -18.70
C PRO A 412 -9.98 -1.80 -18.72
N PRO A 413 -11.29 -2.05 -18.52
CA PRO A 413 -12.22 -0.98 -18.20
C PRO A 413 -11.80 -0.37 -16.85
N GLY A 414 -11.85 0.95 -16.76
CA GLY A 414 -11.38 1.67 -15.58
C GLY A 414 -11.21 3.15 -15.85
N VAL A 415 -11.38 3.96 -14.80
CA VAL A 415 -11.01 5.38 -14.86
C VAL A 415 -9.49 5.48 -14.86
N VAL A 416 -8.93 6.28 -15.77
CA VAL A 416 -7.48 6.54 -15.79
C VAL A 416 -7.19 7.77 -14.92
N ILE A 417 -6.33 7.60 -13.93
CA ILE A 417 -5.87 8.65 -13.02
C ILE A 417 -4.37 8.84 -13.25
N ARG A 418 -3.99 10.01 -13.76
CA ARG A 418 -2.59 10.43 -13.83
C ARG A 418 -2.33 11.42 -12.71
N ILE A 419 -1.36 11.09 -11.86
CA ILE A 419 -0.90 11.96 -10.77
C ILE A 419 0.21 12.85 -11.29
N ASN A 420 0.03 14.17 -11.19
CA ASN A 420 1.02 15.13 -11.63
C ASN A 420 1.78 15.71 -10.42
N PRO A 421 3.08 16.05 -10.59
CA PRO A 421 3.92 16.60 -9.52
C PRO A 421 3.58 18.07 -9.19
N ASP A 422 2.66 18.71 -9.90
CA ASP A 422 2.20 20.09 -9.70
C ASP A 422 0.95 20.20 -8.80
N GLU A 423 0.72 19.19 -7.96
CA GLU A 423 -0.46 19.06 -7.09
C GLU A 423 -1.80 18.91 -7.84
N THR A 424 -1.75 18.47 -9.10
CA THR A 424 -2.95 18.19 -9.91
C THR A 424 -3.10 16.71 -10.30
N LEU A 425 -4.33 16.30 -10.53
CA LEU A 425 -4.71 14.98 -11.01
C LEU A 425 -5.40 15.15 -12.36
N THR A 426 -4.98 14.37 -13.36
CA THR A 426 -5.68 14.26 -14.63
C THR A 426 -6.50 12.98 -14.64
N ILE A 427 -7.81 13.12 -14.77
CA ILE A 427 -8.76 12.01 -14.78
C ILE A 427 -9.32 11.86 -16.18
N THR A 428 -9.25 10.65 -16.73
CA THR A 428 -9.91 10.30 -17.99
C THR A 428 -10.93 9.20 -17.75
N ARG A 429 -12.21 9.51 -18.01
CA ARG A 429 -13.28 8.52 -17.95
C ARG A 429 -13.35 7.75 -19.26
N THR A 430 -13.11 6.44 -19.19
CA THR A 430 -13.24 5.55 -20.36
C THR A 430 -14.68 5.13 -20.61
N ASP A 431 -15.57 5.27 -19.62
CA ASP A 431 -17.00 4.96 -19.73
C ASP A 431 -17.85 6.09 -20.33
N ALA A 432 -17.22 7.14 -20.89
CA ALA A 432 -17.83 8.44 -21.15
C ALA A 432 -18.96 8.50 -22.22
N VAL A 433 -19.38 7.37 -22.79
CA VAL A 433 -20.51 7.31 -23.75
C VAL A 433 -21.55 6.30 -23.27
N ARG A 434 -22.73 6.79 -22.86
CA ARG A 434 -23.91 5.97 -22.53
C ARG A 434 -25.03 6.22 -23.54
N ARG A 435 -25.48 5.20 -24.29
CA ARG A 435 -26.66 5.29 -25.19
C ARG A 435 -26.65 6.54 -26.11
N GLY A 436 -25.48 6.94 -26.60
CA GLY A 436 -25.31 8.14 -27.44
C GLY A 436 -25.21 9.48 -26.69
N GLN A 437 -25.28 9.49 -25.34
CA GLN A 437 -25.04 10.69 -24.52
C GLN A 437 -23.62 10.69 -23.95
N LYS A 438 -22.92 11.82 -24.14
CA LYS A 438 -21.61 12.10 -23.53
C LYS A 438 -21.82 12.51 -22.07
N TYR A 439 -21.03 11.96 -21.15
CA TYR A 439 -21.01 12.51 -19.80
C TYR A 439 -20.42 13.92 -19.84
N VAL A 440 -21.04 14.82 -19.09
CA VAL A 440 -20.64 16.21 -19.00
C VAL A 440 -20.01 16.41 -17.63
N TRP A 441 -18.76 16.83 -17.59
CA TRP A 441 -18.15 17.30 -16.36
C TRP A 441 -18.90 18.52 -15.84
N HIS A 442 -18.95 18.71 -14.53
CA HIS A 442 -19.47 19.95 -13.96
C HIS A 442 -18.31 20.74 -13.38
N THR A 443 -18.39 22.06 -13.41
CA THR A 443 -17.54 22.97 -12.63
C THR A 443 -18.36 23.66 -11.58
N TYR A 444 -17.82 23.79 -10.37
CA TYR A 444 -18.47 24.55 -9.32
C TYR A 444 -18.16 26.04 -9.44
N ASP A 445 -19.20 26.87 -9.55
CA ASP A 445 -19.13 28.33 -9.45
C ASP A 445 -19.59 28.77 -8.05
N ALA A 446 -18.63 29.23 -7.24
CA ALA A 446 -18.88 29.68 -5.88
C ALA A 446 -19.73 30.95 -5.81
N ALA A 447 -19.68 31.83 -6.81
CA ALA A 447 -20.40 33.10 -6.79
C ALA A 447 -21.92 32.89 -6.93
N SER A 448 -22.30 31.90 -7.74
CA SER A 448 -23.71 31.57 -7.99
C SER A 448 -24.19 30.30 -7.26
N ASN A 449 -23.31 29.62 -6.52
CA ASN A 449 -23.51 28.31 -5.89
C ASN A 449 -24.08 27.26 -6.87
N ASN A 450 -23.59 27.27 -8.11
CA ASN A 450 -24.08 26.40 -9.18
C ASN A 450 -23.02 25.40 -9.66
N LEU A 451 -23.46 24.20 -10.02
CA LEU A 451 -22.68 23.23 -10.79
C LEU A 451 -22.97 23.39 -12.28
N ILE A 452 -22.05 24.05 -12.97
CA ILE A 452 -22.17 24.41 -14.38
C ILE A 452 -21.67 23.24 -15.24
N PRO A 453 -22.49 22.69 -16.15
CA PRO A 453 -22.06 21.63 -17.06
C PRO A 453 -21.01 22.15 -18.06
N GLN A 454 -19.99 21.36 -18.30
CA GLN A 454 -18.86 21.62 -19.20
C GLN A 454 -18.85 20.65 -20.39
N PRO A 455 -19.76 20.81 -21.37
CA PRO A 455 -19.87 19.88 -22.50
C PRO A 455 -18.64 19.89 -23.43
N GLY A 456 -17.82 20.93 -23.36
CA GLY A 456 -16.61 21.10 -24.18
C GLY A 456 -15.35 20.37 -23.67
N LEU A 457 -15.32 19.93 -22.41
CA LEU A 457 -14.11 19.33 -21.81
C LEU A 457 -13.86 17.88 -22.26
N GLY A 458 -14.82 17.24 -22.94
CA GLY A 458 -14.71 15.84 -23.29
C GLY A 458 -14.61 14.92 -22.06
N PRO A 459 -14.03 13.73 -22.19
CA PRO A 459 -13.95 12.74 -21.10
C PRO A 459 -12.79 12.93 -20.12
N THR A 460 -11.90 13.90 -20.37
CA THR A 460 -10.69 14.14 -19.57
C THR A 460 -10.77 15.49 -18.86
N ILE A 461 -10.39 15.54 -17.59
CA ILE A 461 -10.33 16.77 -16.78
C ILE A 461 -9.08 16.77 -15.91
N THR A 462 -8.54 17.95 -15.62
CA THR A 462 -7.48 18.14 -14.64
C THR A 462 -7.99 18.98 -13.48
N LEU A 463 -7.75 18.54 -12.25
CA LEU A 463 -8.21 19.15 -11.01
C LEU A 463 -7.12 19.08 -9.93
N PRO A 464 -7.13 19.96 -8.91
CA PRO A 464 -6.19 19.86 -7.80
C PRO A 464 -6.40 18.58 -6.98
N TYR A 465 -5.40 18.22 -6.18
CA TYR A 465 -5.53 17.15 -5.19
C TYR A 465 -6.72 17.40 -4.23
N PRO A 466 -7.43 16.33 -3.80
CA PRO A 466 -8.50 16.47 -2.82
C PRO A 466 -7.98 16.99 -1.49
N ARG A 467 -8.77 17.84 -0.81
CA ARG A 467 -8.37 18.49 0.45
C ARG A 467 -8.06 17.50 1.57
N ASN A 468 -8.83 16.42 1.67
CA ASN A 468 -8.59 15.36 2.66
C ASN A 468 -7.62 14.27 2.17
N GLY A 469 -7.07 14.40 0.95
CA GLY A 469 -6.13 13.45 0.35
C GLY A 469 -6.75 12.12 -0.11
N VAL A 470 -8.07 11.95 -0.07
CA VAL A 470 -8.73 10.68 -0.40
C VAL A 470 -9.38 10.72 -1.78
N ILE A 471 -9.08 9.70 -2.59
CA ILE A 471 -9.71 9.43 -3.88
C ILE A 471 -10.42 8.09 -3.79
N PHE A 472 -11.71 8.04 -4.08
CA PHE A 472 -12.50 6.80 -4.06
C PHE A 472 -13.21 6.59 -5.40
N ALA A 473 -13.00 5.42 -6.01
CA ALA A 473 -13.70 4.98 -7.20
C ALA A 473 -14.50 3.71 -6.89
N GLU A 474 -15.73 3.65 -7.41
CA GLU A 474 -16.63 2.51 -7.20
C GLU A 474 -16.27 1.28 -8.05
N GLY A 475 -15.55 1.48 -9.16
CA GLY A 475 -15.04 0.43 -10.05
C GLY A 475 -13.52 0.47 -10.17
N ASN A 476 -13.00 -0.12 -11.25
CA ASN A 476 -11.56 -0.24 -11.50
C ASN A 476 -10.89 1.12 -11.69
N ILE A 477 -9.66 1.24 -11.19
CA ILE A 477 -8.78 2.39 -11.42
C ILE A 477 -7.58 1.93 -12.25
N ARG A 478 -7.14 2.78 -13.18
CA ARG A 478 -5.87 2.66 -13.90
C ARG A 478 -5.00 3.86 -13.50
N ILE A 479 -3.82 3.65 -12.95
CA ILE A 479 -3.05 4.72 -12.28
C ILE A 479 -1.57 4.72 -12.64
N SER A 480 -1.02 5.92 -12.78
CA SER A 480 0.41 6.21 -12.98
C SER A 480 0.73 7.66 -12.58
N GLY A 481 2.02 7.98 -12.39
CA GLY A 481 2.48 9.35 -12.23
C GLY A 481 3.33 9.59 -10.97
N MET A 482 3.45 10.84 -10.58
CA MET A 482 4.31 11.29 -9.47
C MET A 482 3.53 12.15 -8.48
N VAL A 483 3.55 11.76 -7.22
CA VAL A 483 2.95 12.52 -6.10
C VAL A 483 3.82 13.74 -5.82
N ALA A 484 3.19 14.91 -5.76
CA ALA A 484 3.84 16.17 -5.46
C ALA A 484 4.53 16.18 -4.08
N ALA A 485 5.58 16.99 -3.93
CA ALA A 485 6.35 17.12 -2.71
C ALA A 485 5.49 17.55 -1.51
N ASP A 486 5.76 16.99 -0.32
CA ASP A 486 5.01 17.21 0.93
C ASP A 486 3.49 16.90 0.83
N ARG A 487 3.07 16.12 -0.17
CA ARG A 487 1.67 15.67 -0.33
C ARG A 487 1.51 14.18 -0.10
N GLN A 488 0.38 13.81 0.51
CA GLN A 488 0.04 12.41 0.78
C GLN A 488 -1.36 12.07 0.29
N LEU A 489 -1.51 10.96 -0.42
CA LEU A 489 -2.77 10.53 -1.03
C LEU A 489 -3.15 9.11 -0.62
N THR A 490 -4.45 8.86 -0.51
CA THR A 490 -5.03 7.52 -0.35
C THR A 490 -6.03 7.30 -1.47
N VAL A 491 -5.67 6.43 -2.41
CA VAL A 491 -6.48 6.03 -3.56
C VAL A 491 -7.13 4.69 -3.26
N VAL A 492 -8.45 4.65 -3.35
CA VAL A 492 -9.25 3.49 -2.99
C VAL A 492 -10.14 3.09 -4.15
N SER A 493 -10.05 1.82 -4.55
CA SER A 493 -10.99 1.21 -5.49
C SER A 493 -11.81 0.15 -4.78
N ASN A 494 -13.13 0.18 -5.00
CA ASN A 494 -14.01 -0.90 -4.57
C ASN A 494 -13.89 -2.17 -5.45
N GLU A 495 -13.00 -2.16 -6.45
CA GLU A 495 -12.70 -3.28 -7.35
C GLU A 495 -11.16 -3.45 -7.46
N ASN A 496 -10.59 -3.32 -8.67
CA ASN A 496 -9.17 -3.49 -8.95
C ASN A 496 -8.45 -2.14 -9.16
N ILE A 497 -7.16 -2.08 -8.81
CA ILE A 497 -6.27 -1.00 -9.23
C ILE A 497 -5.21 -1.58 -10.17
N TYR A 498 -5.17 -1.07 -11.39
CA TYR A 498 -4.16 -1.34 -12.41
C TYR A 498 -3.09 -0.26 -12.38
N ILE A 499 -1.84 -0.62 -12.14
CA ILE A 499 -0.67 0.26 -12.21
C ILE A 499 -0.12 0.17 -13.63
N GLU A 500 -0.16 1.28 -14.36
CA GLU A 500 0.17 1.38 -15.80
C GLU A 500 1.37 2.31 -16.01
N GLY A 501 2.48 1.97 -15.36
CA GLY A 501 3.72 2.77 -15.34
C GLY A 501 4.23 2.98 -13.92
N SER A 502 5.14 3.94 -13.75
CA SER A 502 5.71 4.26 -12.44
C SER A 502 4.71 5.02 -11.55
N ILE A 503 4.76 4.73 -10.24
CA ILE A 503 4.17 5.53 -9.17
C ILE A 503 5.31 6.06 -8.33
N LEU A 504 5.57 7.36 -8.45
CA LEU A 504 6.74 8.01 -7.88
C LEU A 504 6.36 9.01 -6.80
N LYS A 505 7.34 9.28 -5.93
CA LYS A 505 7.32 10.37 -4.96
C LYS A 505 8.23 11.47 -5.49
N GLN A 506 7.78 12.72 -5.47
CA GLN A 506 8.68 13.83 -5.82
C GLN A 506 9.69 14.08 -4.70
N ASP A 507 9.26 13.99 -3.45
CA ASP A 507 10.12 13.92 -2.26
C ASP A 507 10.00 12.54 -1.61
N MET A 508 11.09 11.78 -1.59
CA MET A 508 11.17 10.43 -1.03
C MET A 508 10.81 10.36 0.45
N VAL A 509 10.95 11.47 1.19
CA VAL A 509 10.68 11.50 2.64
C VAL A 509 9.24 11.87 2.91
N THR A 510 8.78 13.00 2.39
CA THR A 510 7.47 13.57 2.78
C THR A 510 6.31 13.14 1.89
N SER A 511 6.57 12.75 0.64
CA SER A 511 5.49 12.36 -0.29
C SER A 511 5.10 10.91 -0.07
N ALA A 512 3.80 10.61 -0.09
CA ALA A 512 3.34 9.24 0.11
C ALA A 512 2.03 8.96 -0.62
N ILE A 513 1.86 7.70 -1.05
CA ILE A 513 0.60 7.25 -1.63
C ILE A 513 0.26 5.83 -1.20
N SER A 514 -1.01 5.64 -0.89
CA SER A 514 -1.61 4.35 -0.58
C SER A 514 -2.61 3.97 -1.66
N LEU A 515 -2.47 2.76 -2.21
CA LEU A 515 -3.34 2.14 -3.20
C LEU A 515 -4.09 1.00 -2.51
N LEU A 516 -5.36 1.22 -2.19
CA LEU A 516 -6.21 0.26 -1.49
C LEU A 516 -7.26 -0.29 -2.47
N ALA A 517 -7.07 -1.52 -2.92
CA ALA A 517 -8.03 -2.24 -3.75
C ALA A 517 -8.81 -3.25 -2.91
N ARG A 518 -10.12 -3.34 -3.16
CA ARG A 518 -10.92 -4.42 -2.59
C ARG A 518 -10.46 -5.78 -3.11
N LYS A 519 -10.22 -5.90 -4.42
CA LYS A 519 -9.88 -7.18 -5.07
C LYS A 519 -8.39 -7.29 -5.35
N TYR A 520 -7.89 -6.72 -6.46
CA TYR A 520 -6.50 -6.91 -6.88
C TYR A 520 -5.74 -5.59 -7.07
N ILE A 521 -4.45 -5.63 -6.75
CA ILE A 521 -3.46 -4.65 -7.22
C ILE A 521 -2.70 -5.31 -8.36
N VAL A 522 -2.77 -4.74 -9.57
CA VAL A 522 -2.27 -5.37 -10.78
C VAL A 522 -1.26 -4.46 -11.46
N VAL A 523 -0.02 -4.91 -11.63
CA VAL A 523 0.96 -4.21 -12.45
C VAL A 523 0.74 -4.64 -13.90
N ASN A 524 0.23 -3.71 -14.71
CA ASN A 524 -0.03 -3.95 -16.12
C ASN A 524 1.19 -3.53 -16.94
N THR A 525 2.14 -4.46 -17.07
CA THR A 525 3.41 -4.25 -17.78
C THR A 525 3.24 -3.94 -19.26
N THR A 526 2.12 -4.40 -19.87
CA THR A 526 1.79 -4.12 -21.27
C THR A 526 1.50 -2.64 -21.52
N GLN A 527 1.28 -1.85 -20.47
CA GLN A 527 1.02 -0.40 -20.55
C GLN A 527 2.20 0.43 -20.04
N PHE A 528 3.40 -0.14 -19.86
CA PHE A 528 4.57 0.70 -19.54
C PHE A 528 4.90 1.68 -20.66
N LEU A 529 4.70 1.26 -21.91
CA LEU A 529 4.58 2.13 -23.07
C LEU A 529 3.09 2.28 -23.41
N SER A 530 2.41 3.12 -22.63
CA SER A 530 0.94 3.15 -22.58
C SER A 530 0.31 3.68 -23.87
N LEU A 531 -0.80 3.04 -24.27
CA LEU A 531 -1.65 3.60 -25.31
C LEU A 531 -2.46 4.78 -24.75
N PRO A 532 -2.77 5.80 -25.57
CA PRO A 532 -3.70 6.85 -25.18
C PRO A 532 -5.02 6.26 -24.64
N PRO A 533 -5.54 6.72 -23.49
CA PRO A 533 -6.69 6.12 -22.81
C PRO A 533 -7.96 5.92 -23.65
N LEU A 534 -8.10 6.68 -24.73
CA LEU A 534 -9.28 6.70 -25.61
C LEU A 534 -8.95 6.26 -27.04
N THR A 535 -7.82 5.55 -27.22
CA THR A 535 -7.43 5.09 -28.55
C THR A 535 -8.47 4.13 -29.12
N SER A 536 -8.80 4.31 -30.40
CA SER A 536 -9.61 3.37 -31.19
C SER A 536 -8.73 2.42 -32.01
N ALA A 537 -7.50 2.18 -31.55
CA ALA A 537 -6.47 1.37 -32.19
C ALA A 537 -7.00 0.10 -32.89
N LEU A 538 -6.61 -0.10 -34.14
CA LEU A 538 -6.89 -1.30 -34.93
C LEU A 538 -5.77 -2.32 -34.70
N PHE A 539 -5.95 -3.17 -33.68
CA PHE A 539 -5.11 -4.35 -33.49
C PHE A 539 -5.72 -5.54 -34.21
N GLU A 540 -4.95 -6.14 -35.12
CA GLU A 540 -5.39 -7.28 -35.90
C GLU A 540 -4.47 -8.47 -35.70
N SER A 541 -5.04 -9.68 -35.74
CA SER A 541 -4.24 -10.90 -35.91
C SER A 541 -3.74 -10.95 -37.35
N VAL A 542 -2.43 -10.95 -37.53
CA VAL A 542 -1.77 -10.87 -38.83
C VAL A 542 -2.07 -12.10 -39.71
N PRO A 543 -2.18 -13.34 -39.19
CA PRO A 543 -2.64 -14.47 -40.00
C PRO A 543 -4.18 -14.54 -40.19
N GLY A 544 -4.94 -13.50 -39.82
CA GLY A 544 -6.40 -13.43 -40.04
C GLY A 544 -7.27 -14.39 -39.23
N GLY A 545 -6.67 -15.19 -38.33
CA GLY A 545 -7.34 -16.26 -37.56
C GLY A 545 -7.62 -15.97 -36.08
N GLY A 546 -7.44 -14.72 -35.62
CA GLY A 546 -7.66 -14.33 -34.22
C GLY A 546 -6.61 -14.86 -33.23
N ARG A 547 -5.43 -15.26 -33.73
CA ARG A 547 -4.29 -15.75 -32.95
C ARG A 547 -3.07 -14.84 -33.16
N PRO A 548 -2.10 -14.81 -32.23
CA PRO A 548 -0.84 -14.08 -32.44
C PRO A 548 -0.09 -14.60 -33.69
N PRO A 549 0.78 -13.79 -34.32
CA PRO A 549 1.18 -12.45 -33.90
C PRO A 549 0.08 -11.40 -34.13
N TYR A 550 -0.04 -10.47 -33.17
CA TYR A 550 -0.93 -9.32 -33.27
C TYR A 550 -0.11 -8.12 -33.72
N ALA A 551 -0.66 -7.29 -34.61
CA ALA A 551 0.00 -6.06 -35.01
C ALA A 551 -0.94 -4.86 -34.95
N TYR A 552 -0.38 -3.73 -34.54
CA TYR A 552 -0.99 -2.42 -34.74
C TYR A 552 -0.82 -2.02 -36.20
N ARG A 553 -1.93 -1.68 -36.85
CA ARG A 553 -1.92 -1.22 -38.24
C ARG A 553 -1.83 0.30 -38.32
N VAL A 554 -0.73 0.79 -38.89
CA VAL A 554 -0.57 2.19 -39.30
C VAL A 554 -0.99 2.30 -40.77
N THR A 555 -2.09 2.98 -41.04
CA THR A 555 -2.72 3.05 -42.37
C THR A 555 -3.21 4.46 -42.68
N THR A 556 -3.48 4.76 -43.95
CA THR A 556 -4.11 6.02 -44.38
C THR A 556 -5.64 5.94 -44.41
N SER A 557 -6.24 4.74 -44.34
CA SER A 557 -7.69 4.56 -44.46
C SER A 557 -8.22 3.41 -43.57
N PRO A 558 -8.89 3.71 -42.44
CA PRO A 558 -8.96 5.02 -41.80
C PRO A 558 -7.58 5.45 -41.30
N ALA A 559 -7.22 6.73 -41.44
CA ALA A 559 -5.90 7.22 -41.02
C ALA A 559 -5.59 6.87 -39.55
N SER A 560 -4.44 6.24 -39.32
CA SER A 560 -3.98 5.85 -37.99
C SER A 560 -2.48 6.10 -37.81
N ASN A 561 -2.11 6.66 -36.65
CA ASN A 561 -0.74 6.73 -36.16
C ASN A 561 -0.65 5.88 -34.90
N PHE A 562 0.49 5.22 -34.67
CA PHE A 562 0.77 4.63 -33.35
C PHE A 562 1.26 5.74 -32.43
N VAL A 563 0.62 5.89 -31.27
CA VAL A 563 1.03 6.85 -30.24
C VAL A 563 1.16 6.10 -28.93
N ALA A 564 2.24 6.36 -28.21
CA ALA A 564 2.41 5.87 -26.86
C ALA A 564 3.04 6.91 -25.93
N ASP A 565 2.55 6.94 -24.70
CA ASP A 565 3.06 7.79 -23.63
C ASP A 565 3.70 6.91 -22.54
N PHE A 566 4.84 7.33 -22.01
CA PHE A 566 5.50 6.63 -20.91
C PHE A 566 6.27 7.58 -20.01
N SER A 567 6.59 7.13 -18.80
CA SER A 567 7.43 7.90 -17.89
C SER A 567 8.35 6.95 -17.11
N PRO A 568 9.68 7.06 -17.31
CA PRO A 568 10.63 6.22 -16.60
C PRO A 568 10.67 6.58 -15.11
N GLY A 569 10.95 5.58 -14.28
CA GLY A 569 11.26 5.74 -12.87
C GLY A 569 12.68 6.23 -12.62
N TYR A 570 13.05 6.33 -11.34
CA TYR A 570 14.44 6.45 -10.95
C TYR A 570 15.20 5.15 -11.22
N TRP A 571 16.45 5.30 -11.63
CA TRP A 571 17.37 4.18 -11.75
C TRP A 571 17.88 3.80 -10.35
N TYR A 572 17.52 2.60 -9.90
CA TYR A 572 17.99 2.02 -8.63
C TYR A 572 19.35 1.34 -8.86
N ASP A 573 20.40 2.15 -9.05
CA ASP A 573 21.79 1.68 -8.98
C ASP A 573 22.09 1.21 -7.54
N ARG A 574 22.98 0.22 -7.41
CA ARG A 574 23.44 -0.33 -6.12
C ARG A 574 23.93 0.77 -5.19
N ASN A 575 24.52 1.84 -5.73
CA ASN A 575 25.22 2.86 -4.96
C ASN A 575 24.47 4.19 -4.82
N SER A 576 23.55 4.53 -5.74
CA SER A 576 22.81 5.79 -5.66
C SER A 576 21.48 5.73 -6.40
N LEU A 577 20.53 6.57 -5.98
CA LEU A 577 19.28 6.79 -6.71
C LEU A 577 19.59 7.81 -7.80
N ARG A 578 19.47 7.42 -9.07
CA ARG A 578 19.84 8.27 -10.21
C ARG A 578 18.66 8.54 -11.13
N GLN A 579 18.80 9.60 -11.91
CA GLN A 579 17.85 9.91 -12.99
C GLN A 579 18.06 8.95 -14.16
N PRO A 580 17.02 8.67 -14.98
CA PRO A 580 17.12 7.91 -16.22
C PRO A 580 18.26 8.37 -17.14
N SER A 581 18.53 9.68 -17.21
CA SER A 581 19.65 10.22 -18.00
C SER A 581 21.03 9.67 -17.62
N ALA A 582 21.16 9.07 -16.44
CA ALA A 582 22.41 8.51 -15.95
C ALA A 582 22.60 7.03 -16.30
N TYR A 583 21.65 6.39 -17.01
CA TYR A 583 21.86 5.02 -17.49
C TYR A 583 23.18 4.91 -18.26
N PRO A 584 23.87 3.78 -18.15
CA PRO A 584 25.16 3.61 -18.80
C PRO A 584 24.97 3.62 -20.33
N SER A 585 25.68 4.51 -21.03
CA SER A 585 25.63 4.66 -22.49
C SER A 585 26.60 3.72 -23.19
N TRP A 586 26.11 2.98 -24.19
CA TRP A 586 26.91 2.09 -25.04
C TRP A 586 26.35 2.07 -26.46
N GLY A 587 27.20 1.88 -27.48
CA GLY A 587 26.74 1.48 -28.82
C GLY A 587 25.85 2.48 -29.59
N GLY A 588 25.71 3.73 -29.14
CA GLY A 588 24.93 4.75 -29.86
C GLY A 588 24.00 5.59 -28.98
N GLY A 589 23.78 5.24 -27.71
CA GLY A 589 23.01 6.07 -26.77
C GLY A 589 22.79 5.42 -25.39
N PRO A 590 22.33 6.18 -24.39
CA PRO A 590 21.95 5.66 -23.06
C PRO A 590 20.60 4.91 -23.03
N ALA A 591 19.80 5.00 -24.09
CA ALA A 591 18.57 4.24 -24.26
C ALA A 591 18.45 3.71 -25.69
N HIS A 592 17.53 2.77 -25.90
CA HIS A 592 17.31 2.10 -27.16
C HIS A 592 15.81 1.90 -27.39
N LEU A 593 15.38 2.15 -28.62
CA LEU A 593 14.06 1.80 -29.12
C LEU A 593 14.13 0.45 -29.81
N PHE A 594 13.49 -0.55 -29.23
CA PHE A 594 13.35 -1.87 -29.84
C PHE A 594 12.01 -1.89 -30.58
N ILE A 595 12.02 -2.33 -31.84
CA ILE A 595 10.78 -2.50 -32.62
C ILE A 595 10.75 -3.84 -33.34
N ARG A 596 9.54 -4.41 -33.43
CA ARG A 596 9.19 -5.49 -34.36
C ARG A 596 8.17 -4.99 -35.35
N HIS A 597 8.53 -4.98 -36.62
CA HIS A 597 7.73 -4.35 -37.65
C HIS A 597 7.73 -5.13 -38.97
N ALA A 598 6.73 -4.85 -39.80
CA ALA A 598 6.61 -5.39 -41.16
C ALA A 598 5.79 -4.41 -42.01
N SER A 599 5.80 -4.61 -43.33
CA SER A 599 4.84 -3.96 -44.23
C SER A 599 3.90 -4.97 -44.89
N SER A 600 2.72 -4.48 -45.27
CA SER A 600 1.79 -5.20 -46.14
C SER A 600 2.18 -5.16 -47.62
N GLY A 601 3.18 -4.34 -47.99
CA GLY A 601 3.70 -4.23 -49.36
C GLY A 601 5.09 -3.60 -49.41
N ALA A 602 5.79 -3.77 -50.54
CA ALA A 602 7.21 -3.45 -50.72
C ALA A 602 7.59 -1.95 -50.59
N THR A 603 6.63 -1.06 -50.37
CA THR A 603 6.83 0.39 -50.41
C THR A 603 6.34 1.12 -49.14
N ALA A 604 5.81 0.45 -48.12
CA ALA A 604 5.33 1.17 -46.94
C ALA A 604 6.51 1.63 -46.07
N SER A 605 6.52 2.91 -45.68
CA SER A 605 7.53 3.48 -44.79
C SER A 605 6.93 4.33 -43.68
N ILE A 606 7.65 4.44 -42.57
CA ILE A 606 7.21 5.21 -41.39
C ILE A 606 8.23 6.27 -40.99
N ASN A 607 7.70 7.32 -40.35
CA ASN A 607 8.46 8.29 -39.58
C ASN A 607 8.25 8.04 -38.10
N LEU A 608 9.26 8.36 -37.30
CA LEU A 608 9.21 8.34 -35.84
C LEU A 608 9.34 9.78 -35.33
N PHE A 609 8.46 10.15 -34.40
CA PHE A 609 8.51 11.40 -33.66
C PHE A 609 8.65 11.11 -32.18
N ILE A 610 9.60 11.79 -31.54
CA ILE A 610 9.86 11.71 -30.11
C ILE A 610 9.61 13.08 -29.52
N ASN A 611 8.68 13.15 -28.58
CA ASN A 611 8.28 14.41 -27.93
C ASN A 611 7.95 15.53 -28.94
N GLY A 612 7.37 15.15 -30.08
CA GLY A 612 6.95 16.06 -31.16
C GLY A 612 8.04 16.41 -32.19
N ALA A 613 9.29 15.98 -32.01
CA ALA A 613 10.37 16.20 -32.98
C ALA A 613 10.68 14.92 -33.78
N ALA A 614 11.00 15.07 -35.06
CA ALA A 614 11.32 13.93 -35.93
C ALA A 614 12.66 13.29 -35.52
N TYR A 615 12.66 11.96 -35.39
CA TYR A 615 13.86 11.17 -35.15
C TYR A 615 14.63 10.95 -36.45
N ASP A 616 15.97 10.89 -36.37
CA ASP A 616 16.85 10.62 -37.50
C ASP A 616 17.34 9.17 -37.45
N PHE A 617 16.92 8.36 -38.44
CA PHE A 617 17.34 6.98 -38.61
C PHE A 617 18.77 6.86 -39.20
N GLY A 618 19.45 7.97 -39.49
CA GLY A 618 20.86 8.00 -39.87
C GLY A 618 21.14 7.80 -41.36
N GLY A 619 20.16 8.11 -42.24
CA GLY A 619 20.28 7.95 -43.69
C GLY A 619 19.36 8.88 -44.48
N ALA A 620 19.71 9.16 -45.74
CA ALA A 620 18.87 9.90 -46.68
C ALA A 620 18.21 8.92 -47.67
N PRO A 621 16.87 8.83 -47.72
CA PRO A 621 15.90 9.65 -47.00
C PRO A 621 15.63 9.15 -45.56
N ASN A 622 15.31 10.07 -44.65
CA ASN A 622 15.10 9.77 -43.24
C ASN A 622 13.69 9.20 -42.97
N TYR A 623 13.51 7.93 -43.31
CA TYR A 623 12.35 7.11 -42.96
C TYR A 623 12.80 5.68 -42.67
N LEU A 624 11.98 4.92 -41.97
CA LEU A 624 12.19 3.49 -41.82
C LEU A 624 11.39 2.71 -42.87
N MET A 625 12.07 1.81 -43.57
CA MET A 625 11.48 0.83 -44.48
C MET A 625 11.91 -0.59 -44.10
N PRO A 626 11.00 -1.57 -44.26
CA PRO A 626 11.32 -2.97 -44.08
C PRO A 626 12.22 -3.50 -45.20
N SER A 627 13.10 -4.46 -44.86
CA SER A 627 13.97 -5.13 -45.82
C SER A 627 13.18 -5.96 -46.85
N THR A 628 13.30 -5.60 -48.13
CA THR A 628 12.62 -6.24 -49.27
C THR A 628 13.02 -7.70 -49.50
N GLU A 629 14.16 -8.14 -48.97
CA GLU A 629 14.69 -9.50 -49.11
C GLU A 629 14.04 -10.50 -48.12
N THR A 630 13.41 -10.00 -47.06
CA THR A 630 13.00 -10.82 -45.91
C THR A 630 11.54 -10.63 -45.49
N GLN A 631 10.78 -9.72 -46.13
CA GLN A 631 9.52 -9.23 -45.55
C GLN A 631 8.35 -9.12 -46.52
N TYR A 632 7.41 -10.02 -46.30
CA TYR A 632 5.98 -9.78 -46.43
C TYR A 632 5.34 -10.38 -45.19
N GLY A 633 4.31 -9.72 -44.64
CA GLY A 633 3.55 -10.29 -43.51
C GLY A 633 3.18 -11.75 -43.81
N PRO A 634 3.41 -12.69 -42.88
CA PRO A 634 3.50 -12.48 -41.43
C PRO A 634 4.92 -12.44 -40.83
N ILE A 635 5.99 -12.24 -41.59
CA ILE A 635 7.36 -12.19 -41.05
C ILE A 635 7.67 -10.76 -40.56
N PHE A 636 8.07 -10.63 -39.28
CA PHE A 636 8.38 -9.36 -38.63
C PHE A 636 9.89 -9.20 -38.38
N GLU A 637 10.41 -8.04 -38.78
CA GLU A 637 11.80 -7.64 -38.58
C GLU A 637 12.05 -7.15 -37.17
N GLY A 638 13.12 -7.63 -36.54
CA GLY A 638 13.60 -7.10 -35.26
C GLY A 638 14.71 -6.08 -35.48
N GLN A 639 14.45 -4.81 -35.13
CA GLN A 639 15.42 -3.72 -35.21
C GLN A 639 15.56 -2.98 -33.87
N VAL A 640 16.70 -2.33 -33.71
CA VAL A 640 17.06 -1.54 -32.53
C VAL A 640 17.65 -0.22 -32.99
N PHE A 641 17.16 0.89 -32.41
CA PHE A 641 17.64 2.23 -32.68
C PHE A 641 18.13 2.91 -31.39
N PRO A 642 19.25 3.62 -31.41
CA PRO A 642 19.72 4.35 -30.25
C PRO A 642 18.84 5.57 -29.94
N LEU A 643 18.62 5.85 -28.66
CA LEU A 643 17.93 7.03 -28.16
C LEU A 643 18.81 7.78 -27.16
N ASP A 644 18.88 9.09 -27.32
CA ASP A 644 19.59 9.97 -26.39
C ASP A 644 18.65 10.60 -25.35
N PHE A 645 19.19 10.89 -24.17
CA PHE A 645 18.57 11.79 -23.21
C PHE A 645 19.06 13.22 -23.43
N GLY A 646 18.15 14.18 -23.54
CA GLY A 646 18.50 15.58 -23.82
C GLY A 646 17.33 16.46 -24.24
N GLY A 647 16.10 15.90 -24.29
CA GLY A 647 14.94 16.57 -24.88
C GLY A 647 14.85 16.33 -26.39
N PRO A 648 13.78 16.81 -27.05
CA PRO A 648 13.45 16.46 -28.44
C PRO A 648 14.60 16.80 -29.41
N PRO A 649 14.98 15.91 -30.36
CA PRO A 649 14.34 14.63 -30.74
C PRO A 649 14.73 13.42 -29.87
N GLY A 650 15.35 13.63 -28.72
CA GLY A 650 15.60 12.61 -27.69
C GLY A 650 14.55 12.55 -26.58
N LEU A 651 14.79 11.65 -25.63
CA LEU A 651 13.97 11.47 -24.44
C LEU A 651 14.26 12.53 -23.39
N PHE A 652 13.24 12.86 -22.60
CA PHE A 652 13.42 13.49 -21.31
C PHE A 652 13.99 12.46 -20.33
N GLY A 653 15.10 12.82 -19.68
CA GLY A 653 15.85 11.92 -18.81
C GLY A 653 15.58 12.09 -17.31
N THR A 654 14.53 12.83 -16.93
CA THR A 654 14.12 13.00 -15.53
C THR A 654 13.04 11.97 -15.19
N ALA A 655 13.18 11.32 -14.04
CA ALA A 655 12.18 10.38 -13.53
C ALA A 655 10.82 11.08 -13.37
N GLY A 656 9.73 10.42 -13.77
CA GLY A 656 8.38 10.98 -13.69
C GLY A 656 8.03 12.02 -14.77
N GLN A 657 9.00 12.42 -15.61
CA GLN A 657 8.72 13.24 -16.78
C GLN A 657 8.14 12.36 -17.89
N TRP A 658 7.05 12.81 -18.50
CA TRP A 658 6.38 12.06 -19.56
C TRP A 658 7.08 12.25 -20.90
N ASN A 659 7.29 11.13 -21.58
CA ASN A 659 7.76 11.04 -22.95
C ASN A 659 6.62 10.55 -23.86
N ARG A 660 6.63 11.01 -25.10
CA ARG A 660 5.69 10.59 -26.15
C ARG A 660 6.44 10.07 -27.37
N ILE A 661 6.03 8.91 -27.85
CA ILE A 661 6.45 8.32 -29.13
C ILE A 661 5.25 8.33 -30.07
N GLU A 662 5.47 8.80 -31.29
CA GLU A 662 4.49 8.75 -32.37
C GLU A 662 5.12 8.17 -33.63
N ILE A 663 4.46 7.18 -34.23
CA ILE A 663 4.86 6.55 -35.50
C ILE A 663 3.70 6.73 -36.49
N GLY A 664 4.01 7.35 -37.62
CA GLY A 664 3.05 7.59 -38.70
C GLY A 664 3.64 7.21 -40.05
N LEU A 665 2.79 7.01 -41.05
CA LEU A 665 3.25 6.76 -42.42
C LEU A 665 4.00 7.98 -42.97
N HIS A 666 5.10 7.74 -43.68
CA HIS A 666 5.81 8.79 -44.40
C HIS A 666 5.04 9.13 -45.71
N GLN A 667 4.76 10.43 -45.94
CA GLN A 667 3.85 10.91 -46.99
C GLN A 667 4.48 11.80 -48.07
N THR A 668 5.80 12.06 -48.02
CA THR A 668 6.45 13.06 -48.91
C THR A 668 7.21 12.42 -50.08
N GLY A 669 6.88 12.82 -51.31
CA GLY A 669 7.81 12.78 -52.47
C GLY A 669 8.02 11.44 -53.19
N LEU A 670 7.31 10.37 -52.86
CA LEU A 670 7.42 9.09 -53.56
C LEU A 670 6.05 8.60 -54.04
N GLU A 671 5.98 8.03 -55.25
CA GLU A 671 4.85 7.21 -55.74
C GLU A 671 4.66 5.90 -54.92
N GLN A 672 5.38 5.75 -53.81
CA GLN A 672 5.65 4.49 -53.11
C GLN A 672 5.38 4.62 -51.59
N SER A 673 4.14 4.92 -51.18
CA SER A 673 3.67 4.65 -49.79
C SER A 673 2.20 4.23 -49.84
N ARG A 674 1.91 3.17 -50.61
CA ARG A 674 0.55 2.69 -50.90
C ARG A 674 0.12 1.48 -50.05
N GLY A 675 0.81 1.20 -48.94
CA GLY A 675 0.54 0.02 -48.11
C GLY A 675 0.48 0.34 -46.62
N ASP A 676 -0.19 -0.53 -45.87
CA ASP A 676 -0.24 -0.48 -44.42
C ASP A 676 1.09 -0.92 -43.81
N TYR A 677 1.47 -0.29 -42.71
CA TYR A 677 2.60 -0.69 -41.88
C TYR A 677 2.10 -1.42 -40.63
N LEU A 678 2.79 -2.49 -40.25
CA LEU A 678 2.40 -3.36 -39.16
C LEU A 678 3.45 -3.30 -38.06
N LEU A 679 3.04 -2.99 -36.82
CA LEU A 679 3.90 -2.99 -35.64
C LEU A 679 3.47 -4.11 -34.71
N GLU A 680 4.29 -5.14 -34.54
CA GLU A 680 4.01 -6.27 -33.63
C GLU A 680 4.35 -5.90 -32.18
N ALA A 681 5.53 -5.32 -31.95
CA ALA A 681 6.01 -4.98 -30.62
C ALA A 681 6.91 -3.74 -30.65
N ILE A 682 6.89 -2.98 -29.56
CA ILE A 682 7.72 -1.78 -29.39
C ILE A 682 8.06 -1.62 -27.90
N ALA A 683 9.30 -1.30 -27.59
CA ALA A 683 9.78 -1.09 -26.22
C ALA A 683 10.93 -0.08 -26.18
N VAL A 684 11.05 0.64 -25.06
CA VAL A 684 12.19 1.50 -24.76
C VAL A 684 12.96 0.86 -23.61
N VAL A 685 14.25 0.63 -23.79
CA VAL A 685 15.14 0.01 -22.79
C VAL A 685 16.48 0.76 -22.70
N PRO A 686 17.13 0.81 -21.53
CA PRO A 686 16.66 0.33 -20.23
C PRO A 686 15.52 1.19 -19.67
N MET A 687 14.70 0.62 -18.78
CA MET A 687 13.65 1.35 -18.08
C MET A 687 13.38 0.80 -16.69
N ASP A 688 13.52 1.62 -15.67
CA ASP A 688 13.00 1.33 -14.34
C ASP A 688 11.52 1.71 -14.23
N VAL A 689 10.73 0.83 -13.63
CA VAL A 689 9.36 1.10 -13.16
C VAL A 689 9.37 0.96 -11.65
N ASN A 690 9.27 2.10 -10.95
CA ASN A 690 9.20 2.10 -9.49
C ASN A 690 7.75 2.26 -9.04
N ILE A 691 7.37 1.46 -8.06
CA ILE A 691 6.08 1.50 -7.39
C ILE A 691 6.37 1.91 -5.95
N GLN A 692 6.43 3.23 -5.74
CA GLN A 692 6.76 3.86 -4.46
C GLN A 692 5.49 4.10 -3.63
N ALA A 693 4.80 3.02 -3.27
CA ALA A 693 3.46 3.07 -2.70
C ALA A 693 3.21 1.97 -1.65
N LEU A 694 2.29 2.25 -0.73
CA LEU A 694 1.61 1.22 0.05
C LEU A 694 0.53 0.59 -0.81
N CYS A 695 0.64 -0.69 -1.13
CA CYS A 695 -0.33 -1.44 -1.93
C CYS A 695 -1.09 -2.42 -1.02
N TYR A 696 -2.42 -2.37 -1.04
CA TYR A 696 -3.28 -3.30 -0.31
C TYR A 696 -4.35 -3.92 -1.20
N ALA A 697 -4.38 -5.25 -1.27
CA ALA A 697 -5.42 -6.06 -1.90
C ALA A 697 -6.19 -6.85 -0.83
N GLN A 698 -7.40 -6.41 -0.49
CA GLN A 698 -8.16 -6.98 0.63
C GLN A 698 -8.63 -8.43 0.40
N GLU A 699 -9.16 -8.73 -0.78
CA GLU A 699 -9.77 -10.03 -1.13
C GLU A 699 -8.91 -10.86 -2.08
N GLY A 700 -8.11 -10.21 -2.93
CA GLY A 700 -7.25 -10.84 -3.92
C GLY A 700 -5.76 -10.69 -3.62
N SER A 701 -4.96 -10.53 -4.68
CA SER A 701 -3.50 -10.56 -4.63
C SER A 701 -2.86 -9.34 -5.29
N LEU A 702 -1.56 -9.16 -5.06
CA LEU A 702 -0.70 -8.50 -6.05
C LEU A 702 -0.58 -9.43 -7.27
N PHE A 703 -0.69 -8.88 -8.48
CA PHE A 703 -0.47 -9.61 -9.73
C PHE A 703 0.38 -8.78 -10.69
N ILE A 704 1.25 -9.41 -11.46
CA ILE A 704 1.99 -8.76 -12.55
C ILE A 704 1.57 -9.43 -13.85
N ILE A 705 1.02 -8.66 -14.79
CA ILE A 705 0.64 -9.19 -16.09
C ILE A 705 1.93 -9.55 -16.84
N PRO A 706 2.14 -10.80 -17.27
CA PRO A 706 3.37 -11.18 -17.97
C PRO A 706 3.47 -10.50 -19.34
N GLY A 707 2.36 -10.37 -20.06
CA GLY A 707 2.35 -9.92 -21.44
C GLY A 707 2.93 -10.96 -22.41
N PRO A 708 2.86 -10.73 -23.73
CA PRO A 708 3.55 -11.58 -24.69
C PRO A 708 5.07 -11.39 -24.59
N TRP A 709 5.84 -12.42 -24.94
CA TRP A 709 7.28 -12.28 -25.14
C TRP A 709 7.58 -11.28 -26.24
N PHE A 710 8.60 -10.45 -26.04
CA PHE A 710 8.96 -9.44 -27.02
C PHE A 710 9.44 -10.04 -28.34
N ASN A 711 10.23 -11.12 -28.28
CA ASN A 711 10.55 -11.95 -29.43
C ASN A 711 9.72 -13.24 -29.38
N SER A 712 8.84 -13.40 -30.37
CA SER A 712 7.90 -14.51 -30.47
C SER A 712 8.42 -15.69 -31.31
N ASN A 713 9.62 -15.59 -31.91
CA ASN A 713 10.15 -16.63 -32.82
C ASN A 713 11.05 -17.65 -32.10
N PRO A 714 10.61 -18.90 -31.84
CA PRO A 714 11.40 -19.89 -31.12
C PRO A 714 12.68 -20.35 -31.85
N ALA A 715 12.77 -20.11 -33.16
CA ALA A 715 13.98 -20.41 -33.92
C ALA A 715 15.15 -19.48 -33.56
N ASP A 716 14.87 -18.29 -33.01
CA ASP A 716 15.88 -17.35 -32.54
C ASP A 716 16.22 -17.60 -31.07
N ASN A 717 17.10 -18.55 -30.83
CA ASN A 717 17.56 -18.90 -29.48
C ASN A 717 19.09 -18.90 -29.39
N PRO A 718 19.67 -18.72 -28.18
CA PRO A 718 21.12 -18.62 -28.01
C PRO A 718 21.93 -19.85 -28.45
N SER A 719 21.28 -21.01 -28.61
CA SER A 719 21.92 -22.25 -29.04
C SER A 719 21.90 -22.45 -30.57
N ALA A 720 21.19 -21.60 -31.31
CA ALA A 720 21.13 -21.68 -32.76
C ALA A 720 22.49 -21.26 -33.40
N PRO A 721 22.89 -21.87 -34.53
CA PRO A 721 24.19 -21.57 -35.17
C PRO A 721 24.26 -20.16 -35.74
N ALA A 722 23.12 -19.57 -36.11
CA ALA A 722 22.99 -18.21 -36.58
C ALA A 722 21.60 -17.69 -36.22
N ARG A 723 21.48 -16.37 -36.06
CA ARG A 723 20.17 -15.72 -35.86
C ARG A 723 19.36 -15.73 -37.15
N PRO A 724 18.01 -15.78 -37.08
CA PRO A 724 17.17 -15.68 -38.25
C PRO A 724 17.41 -14.38 -39.05
N PRO A 725 17.29 -14.40 -40.40
CA PRO A 725 17.57 -13.24 -41.26
C PRO A 725 16.70 -12.00 -40.98
N GLU A 726 15.53 -12.17 -40.35
CA GLU A 726 14.64 -11.09 -39.94
C GLU A 726 15.15 -10.30 -38.72
N ILE A 727 16.13 -10.82 -37.97
CA ILE A 727 16.76 -10.08 -36.88
C ILE A 727 17.95 -9.29 -37.43
N LYS A 728 17.80 -7.97 -37.58
CA LYS A 728 18.87 -7.13 -38.17
C LYS A 728 19.87 -6.60 -37.18
N ASN A 729 19.50 -6.53 -35.90
CA ASN A 729 20.39 -6.01 -34.86
C ASN A 729 20.71 -7.11 -33.83
N PRO A 730 21.99 -7.40 -33.55
CA PRO A 730 22.38 -8.42 -32.57
C PRO A 730 21.90 -8.11 -31.14
N ALA A 731 21.65 -6.84 -30.79
CA ALA A 731 21.11 -6.44 -29.48
C ALA A 731 19.63 -6.79 -29.29
N PHE A 732 18.92 -7.13 -30.36
CA PHE A 732 17.52 -7.57 -30.27
C PHE A 732 17.41 -8.83 -29.40
N PRO A 733 16.44 -8.96 -28.47
CA PRO A 733 16.40 -10.06 -27.50
C PRO A 733 16.13 -11.40 -28.19
N PHE A 734 16.67 -12.50 -27.64
CA PHE A 734 16.30 -13.84 -28.09
C PHE A 734 14.87 -14.20 -27.67
N TYR A 735 14.34 -15.29 -28.22
CA TYR A 735 13.08 -15.86 -27.79
C TYR A 735 13.08 -16.22 -26.31
N GLY A 736 12.07 -15.75 -25.57
CA GLY A 736 11.95 -16.03 -24.14
C GLY A 736 12.91 -15.23 -23.25
N GLU A 737 13.59 -14.22 -23.78
CA GLU A 737 14.44 -13.35 -22.97
C GLU A 737 13.67 -12.13 -22.40
N PRO A 738 13.82 -11.84 -21.09
CA PRO A 738 13.33 -10.61 -20.48
C PRO A 738 13.93 -9.36 -21.11
N LEU A 739 13.12 -8.29 -21.20
CA LEU A 739 13.63 -6.95 -21.52
C LEU A 739 14.37 -6.36 -20.32
N ASP A 740 15.27 -5.40 -20.58
CA ASP A 740 16.00 -4.65 -19.55
C ASP A 740 15.09 -3.60 -18.86
N ILE A 741 14.03 -4.12 -18.21
CA ILE A 741 13.03 -3.36 -17.50
C ILE A 741 12.99 -3.87 -16.06
N LYS A 742 13.35 -3.01 -15.11
CA LYS A 742 13.38 -3.35 -13.69
C LYS A 742 12.12 -2.84 -12.98
N ILE A 743 11.38 -3.74 -12.34
CA ILE A 743 10.22 -3.42 -11.52
C ILE A 743 10.64 -3.41 -10.04
N THR A 744 10.56 -2.26 -9.40
CA THR A 744 10.92 -2.11 -7.98
C THR A 744 9.70 -1.68 -7.18
N PHE A 745 9.29 -2.51 -6.23
CA PHE A 745 8.32 -2.12 -5.21
C PHE A 745 9.09 -1.51 -4.03
N ASP A 746 8.92 -0.22 -3.81
CA ASP A 746 9.57 0.51 -2.70
C ASP A 746 8.49 1.09 -1.77
N GLY A 747 8.07 0.28 -0.81
CA GLY A 747 6.87 0.54 -0.03
C GLY A 747 6.45 -0.69 0.77
N ALA A 748 5.16 -1.00 0.74
CA ALA A 748 4.62 -2.16 1.43
C ALA A 748 3.55 -2.81 0.58
N VAL A 749 3.50 -4.14 0.55
CA VAL A 749 2.50 -4.90 -0.17
C VAL A 749 1.76 -5.81 0.80
N ALA A 750 0.48 -5.54 1.01
CA ALA A 750 -0.42 -6.40 1.75
C ALA A 750 -1.45 -7.03 0.81
N GLU A 751 -1.72 -8.32 0.97
CA GLU A 751 -2.64 -9.06 0.11
C GLU A 751 -3.38 -10.17 0.88
N ASN A 752 -4.48 -10.69 0.35
CA ASN A 752 -5.18 -11.82 0.95
C ASN A 752 -4.35 -13.10 0.86
N LEU A 753 -4.15 -13.57 -0.37
CA LEU A 753 -3.36 -14.74 -0.71
C LEU A 753 -2.57 -14.38 -1.97
N PRO A 754 -1.27 -14.71 -2.08
CA PRO A 754 -0.55 -14.54 -3.32
C PRO A 754 -1.19 -15.32 -4.46
N ALA A 755 -0.92 -14.90 -5.69
CA ALA A 755 -1.34 -15.66 -6.86
C ALA A 755 -0.78 -17.10 -6.82
N PRO A 756 -1.43 -18.07 -7.49
CA PRO A 756 -0.94 -19.43 -7.58
C PRO A 756 0.53 -19.50 -8.03
N PRO A 757 1.37 -20.38 -7.46
CA PRO A 757 2.80 -20.43 -7.76
C PRO A 757 3.15 -20.55 -9.25
N ALA A 758 2.31 -21.24 -10.03
CA ALA A 758 2.49 -21.36 -11.48
C ALA A 758 2.38 -20.01 -12.21
N LEU A 759 1.42 -19.15 -11.81
CA LEU A 759 1.25 -17.81 -12.39
C LEU A 759 2.35 -16.85 -11.91
N VAL A 760 2.78 -17.00 -10.66
CA VAL A 760 3.94 -16.24 -10.14
C VAL A 760 5.19 -16.59 -10.94
N ASP A 761 5.44 -17.87 -11.20
CA ASP A 761 6.57 -18.30 -12.01
C ASP A 761 6.48 -17.77 -13.44
N GLU A 762 5.28 -17.73 -14.02
CA GLU A 762 5.05 -17.19 -15.36
C GLU A 762 5.48 -15.73 -15.47
N TRP A 763 4.94 -14.83 -14.63
CA TRP A 763 5.36 -13.43 -14.69
C TRP A 763 6.82 -13.25 -14.24
N MET A 764 7.33 -14.06 -13.33
CA MET A 764 8.74 -13.97 -12.92
C MET A 764 9.67 -14.39 -14.07
N ARG A 765 9.25 -15.28 -14.98
CA ARG A 765 10.07 -15.58 -16.17
C ARG A 765 10.19 -14.38 -17.10
N HIS A 766 9.13 -13.59 -17.24
CA HIS A 766 9.12 -12.41 -18.11
C HIS A 766 9.89 -11.22 -17.53
N TRP A 767 9.83 -11.04 -16.21
CA TRP A 767 10.26 -9.81 -15.55
C TRP A 767 11.40 -10.01 -14.56
N SER A 768 11.88 -11.24 -14.36
CA SER A 768 13.07 -11.51 -13.55
C SER A 768 14.15 -12.20 -14.37
N ASN A 769 15.42 -12.00 -13.98
CA ASN A 769 16.60 -12.53 -14.64
C ASN A 769 16.88 -11.87 -16.01
N ILE A 770 16.91 -10.54 -16.02
CA ILE A 770 17.36 -9.75 -17.17
C ILE A 770 18.74 -10.28 -17.64
N PRO A 771 18.96 -10.53 -18.94
CA PRO A 771 20.22 -11.12 -19.40
C PRO A 771 21.39 -10.17 -19.12
N VAL A 772 22.60 -10.71 -18.95
CA VAL A 772 23.80 -9.89 -18.71
C VAL A 772 24.12 -8.99 -19.90
N ARG A 773 23.73 -9.43 -21.10
CA ARG A 773 23.94 -8.73 -22.37
C ARG A 773 22.68 -8.75 -23.22
N TYR A 774 22.56 -7.80 -24.13
CA TYR A 774 21.45 -7.71 -25.06
C TYR A 774 21.61 -8.72 -26.21
N GLY A 775 20.69 -9.69 -26.32
CA GLY A 775 20.68 -10.68 -27.40
C GLY A 775 22.03 -11.35 -27.61
N SER A 776 22.51 -11.35 -28.85
CA SER A 776 23.84 -11.86 -29.22
C SER A 776 24.91 -10.76 -29.27
N SER A 777 24.61 -9.55 -28.78
CA SER A 777 25.54 -8.43 -28.80
C SER A 777 26.56 -8.51 -27.66
N ASN A 778 27.59 -7.66 -27.74
CA ASN A 778 28.55 -7.47 -26.65
C ASN A 778 28.12 -6.36 -25.67
N GLU A 779 26.90 -5.84 -25.79
CA GLU A 779 26.42 -4.74 -24.96
C GLU A 779 25.85 -5.27 -23.65
N ARG A 780 26.24 -4.68 -22.52
CA ARG A 780 25.71 -5.06 -21.21
C ARG A 780 24.39 -4.36 -20.94
N THR A 781 23.47 -5.07 -20.30
CA THR A 781 22.25 -4.49 -19.75
C THR A 781 22.55 -3.60 -18.54
N ALA A 782 21.65 -2.66 -18.23
CA ALA A 782 21.72 -1.83 -17.05
C ALA A 782 21.41 -2.63 -15.76
N HIS A 783 20.61 -3.69 -15.87
CA HIS A 783 20.12 -4.47 -14.73
C HIS A 783 20.49 -5.97 -14.81
N PRO A 784 21.76 -6.36 -14.96
CA PRO A 784 22.14 -7.74 -15.23
C PRO A 784 21.70 -8.71 -14.13
N GLU A 785 20.94 -9.73 -14.53
CA GLU A 785 20.37 -10.82 -13.74
C GLU A 785 19.38 -10.37 -12.64
N ASP A 786 18.96 -9.10 -12.66
CA ASP A 786 17.95 -8.54 -11.76
C ASP A 786 16.55 -8.63 -12.41
N GLY A 787 15.55 -7.94 -11.88
CA GLY A 787 14.32 -7.62 -12.62
C GLY A 787 13.12 -7.27 -11.75
N VAL A 788 12.87 -8.03 -10.68
CA VAL A 788 11.82 -7.70 -9.69
C VAL A 788 12.44 -7.63 -8.30
N THR A 789 12.29 -6.48 -7.64
CA THR A 789 12.80 -6.24 -6.29
C THR A 789 11.70 -5.73 -5.36
N PHE A 790 11.68 -6.23 -4.12
CA PHE A 790 10.81 -5.74 -3.05
C PHE A 790 11.64 -5.08 -1.95
N VAL A 791 11.32 -3.84 -1.64
CA VAL A 791 12.02 -2.99 -0.69
C VAL A 791 10.99 -2.36 0.24
N TYR A 792 11.25 -2.40 1.54
CA TYR A 792 10.42 -1.69 2.50
C TYR A 792 10.77 -0.21 2.55
N ASP A 793 9.75 0.64 2.54
CA ASP A 793 9.89 2.05 2.88
C ASP A 793 9.72 2.27 4.39
N PRO A 794 10.80 2.59 5.14
CA PRO A 794 10.72 2.78 6.59
C PRO A 794 9.83 3.95 7.00
N GLN A 795 9.57 4.93 6.11
CA GLN A 795 8.66 6.04 6.40
C GLN A 795 7.21 5.58 6.56
N LEU A 796 6.85 4.37 6.09
CA LEU A 796 5.51 3.82 6.29
C LEU A 796 5.24 3.46 7.75
N GLY A 797 6.21 2.85 8.41
CA GLY A 797 6.12 2.50 9.84
C GLY A 797 6.56 3.66 10.76
N PHE A 798 7.48 4.50 10.28
CA PHE A 798 8.06 5.60 11.04
C PHE A 798 8.05 6.93 10.25
N PRO A 799 6.88 7.59 10.08
CA PRO A 799 6.73 8.79 9.26
C PRO A 799 7.29 10.05 9.95
N VAL A 800 8.61 10.13 10.04
CA VAL A 800 9.35 11.26 10.61
C VAL A 800 10.34 11.82 9.61
N ARG A 801 10.41 13.15 9.56
CA ARG A 801 11.44 13.90 8.84
C ARG A 801 12.81 13.65 9.49
N PRO A 802 13.92 13.97 8.80
CA PRO A 802 15.27 13.76 9.34
C PRO A 802 15.56 14.51 10.65
N ASP A 803 14.81 15.58 10.93
CA ASP A 803 14.87 16.34 12.18
C ASP A 803 14.05 15.72 13.33
N GLY A 804 13.43 14.55 13.11
CA GLY A 804 12.57 13.85 14.05
C GLY A 804 11.14 14.37 14.10
N THR A 805 10.77 15.38 13.31
CA THR A 805 9.41 15.90 13.30
C THR A 805 8.47 14.98 12.50
N PRO A 806 7.24 14.71 12.98
CA PRO A 806 6.24 13.96 12.23
C PRO A 806 5.91 14.61 10.88
N ILE A 807 5.80 13.80 9.82
CA ILE A 807 5.43 14.26 8.47
C ILE A 807 4.01 14.82 8.47
N ARG A 808 3.05 14.08 9.06
CA ARG A 808 1.65 14.49 9.19
C ARG A 808 1.29 14.74 10.65
N ARG A 809 0.49 15.78 10.88
CA ARG A 809 -0.01 16.16 12.21
C ARG A 809 -1.48 16.50 12.15
N ASP A 810 -2.18 16.31 13.27
CA ASP A 810 -3.53 16.81 13.45
C ASP A 810 -3.55 18.30 13.85
N ALA A 811 -4.75 18.85 14.05
CA ALA A 811 -4.95 20.24 14.47
C ALA A 811 -4.31 20.60 15.83
N TYR A 812 -3.97 19.60 16.65
CA TYR A 812 -3.36 19.77 17.97
C TYR A 812 -1.87 19.39 17.99
N GLY A 813 -1.26 19.18 16.81
CA GLY A 813 0.17 18.91 16.65
C GLY A 813 0.59 17.46 16.91
N ARG A 814 -0.36 16.54 17.14
CA ARG A 814 -0.11 15.10 17.36
C ARG A 814 0.20 14.43 16.02
N ALA A 815 1.14 13.49 16.05
CA ALA A 815 1.57 12.75 14.88
C ALA A 815 0.48 11.82 14.33
N LEU A 816 0.43 11.75 12.99
CA LEU A 816 -0.47 10.92 12.21
C LEU A 816 0.32 9.93 11.33
N PRO A 817 -0.30 8.81 10.92
CA PRO A 817 0.26 7.91 9.92
C PRO A 817 0.66 8.61 8.63
N VAL A 818 1.54 7.98 7.86
CA VAL A 818 2.14 8.55 6.64
C VAL A 818 1.11 8.98 5.59
N THR A 819 0.01 8.26 5.43
CA THR A 819 -1.07 8.59 4.47
C THR A 819 -2.42 8.74 5.17
N PRO A 820 -3.32 9.56 4.61
CA PRO A 820 -4.58 9.91 5.28
C PRO A 820 -5.54 8.74 5.36
N ARG A 821 -6.26 8.67 6.49
CA ARG A 821 -7.49 7.87 6.67
C ARG A 821 -7.32 6.37 6.39
N LEU A 822 -6.15 5.81 6.70
CA LEU A 822 -5.86 4.38 6.53
C LEU A 822 -6.82 3.47 7.33
N PRO A 823 -7.15 2.26 6.82
CA PRO A 823 -7.84 1.25 7.61
C PRO A 823 -6.88 0.68 8.65
N VAL A 824 -7.42 0.25 9.78
CA VAL A 824 -6.67 -0.38 10.87
C VAL A 824 -7.16 -1.80 11.07
N SER A 825 -6.31 -2.67 11.61
CA SER A 825 -6.71 -4.03 11.96
C SER A 825 -7.76 -3.99 13.07
N PRO A 826 -8.87 -4.75 12.99
CA PRO A 826 -9.90 -4.77 14.04
C PRO A 826 -9.36 -5.18 15.42
N ASP A 827 -8.35 -6.02 15.48
CA ASP A 827 -7.82 -6.53 16.75
C ASP A 827 -6.71 -5.64 17.36
N LEU A 828 -6.59 -5.70 18.69
CA LEU A 828 -5.51 -5.10 19.47
C LEU A 828 -4.39 -6.12 19.71
N ILE A 829 -3.12 -5.71 19.56
CA ILE A 829 -1.95 -6.60 19.76
C ILE A 829 -1.68 -6.85 21.24
N TYR A 830 -1.95 -5.85 22.08
CA TYR A 830 -1.70 -5.92 23.52
C TYR A 830 -2.73 -5.07 24.25
N VAL A 831 -3.16 -5.54 25.42
CA VAL A 831 -3.90 -4.77 26.43
C VAL A 831 -3.31 -5.12 27.78
N GLY A 832 -2.81 -4.12 28.51
CA GLY A 832 -2.22 -4.32 29.83
C GLY A 832 -2.24 -3.06 30.68
N ARG A 833 -1.79 -3.17 31.93
CA ARG A 833 -1.78 -2.06 32.89
C ARG A 833 -0.69 -1.04 32.51
N LEU A 834 -0.98 0.26 32.63
CA LEU A 834 0.05 1.31 32.59
C LEU A 834 1.06 1.02 33.72
N SER A 835 2.33 0.77 33.37
CA SER A 835 3.40 0.74 34.36
C SER A 835 3.61 2.18 34.85
N SER A 836 3.21 2.45 36.09
CA SER A 836 3.51 3.69 36.79
C SER A 836 4.98 3.81 37.14
#